data_AF-A0A6M1SP03-F1
#
_entry.id   AF-A0A6M1SP03-F1
#
_cell.length_a   1.000
_cell.length_b   1.000
_cell.length_c   1.000
_cell.angle_alpha   90.00
_cell.angle_beta   90.00
_cell.angle_gamma   90.00
#
_symmetry.space_group_name_H-M   'P 1'
#
loop_
_entity.id
_entity.type
_entity.pdbx_description
1 polymer ?
#
loop_
_entity_poly.entity_id
_entity_poly.type
_entity_poly.pdbx_seq_one_letter_code
_entity_poly.pdbx_strand_id
1 'polypeptide(L)'
;MKTDRSLTFVEIDIPYCALRYGEGACTAQLGVDSPVKCFNTFATCAKRSVFSEGIVTLRFAKDAAYLGESGIDAIPSIVSVNYDPARLSLGEKSLGARAKLSVTFRDHPYGDTGSGFDKYRAERPYDPAKVGSFWGKLRARHPILNGRAIRLIRGVVGQGLEEMETRHLMIDGLDTAEDGRATIVGKDVLKLADGDRALAPKASNGYLLADISTSATSFTLGPSGIGNKEYPASGYLALGGKEIVSFTRSNDAVTIVRAQFETTAKAHRAQDRAQLCLNFLGVNVADILATLFQDYAGIPASQIPLDDWREETNAYLRRVYTALIAEPTPVRDLAAELVEQAALALIPDDIEQRIKLQVLRSISTDAGLWSEENIGQGSLRIKDKPEKRITNCVTYYGLINPLENVTDAKNYRSIEAFDATDFDVEDQPRIKRIYSRWIPAFGRTIAARLNLIQVGRYSRAPRQFSFDVFRNAPVAFGGGYRLSAWPLQLPTGERESVPIQVVSLQAEEAWQRLDCEEARFIDLEELDLNNRVIVIDGNAFNLNFRTIHDGLFPPLLAGDTVTFVINSGVIIGSHSTSLPAINLGAWPAGFVPAIRLRGGVRGKGGAGGNGGSAGNSGGAGGGGGTALYARHPFTLELFEGASLWGGGGGGGGGAGGPSSTIGGGGRGGGGGGGAGVDGGSGGGGANPGRGGSPTGGGNGGNASGEAGGGRSGGNPGNAGDRGGTGTNPNTNGGNGGVAGAAIDGNSYSTKTGPTNTLRGRLIN
;
A
#
# COMPACT_ATOMS: atom_id res chain seq x y z
N MET A 1 -35.67 7.52 -44.38
CA MET A 1 -35.04 7.31 -43.07
C MET A 1 -36.11 6.81 -42.12
N LYS A 2 -36.03 5.55 -41.66
CA LYS A 2 -36.80 5.13 -40.49
C LYS A 2 -36.23 5.95 -39.33
N THR A 3 -37.03 6.80 -38.71
CA THR A 3 -36.65 7.45 -37.46
C THR A 3 -36.60 6.36 -36.40
N ASP A 4 -35.40 5.95 -36.02
CA ASP A 4 -35.21 5.00 -34.92
C ASP A 4 -35.74 5.66 -33.64
N ARG A 5 -36.81 5.08 -33.08
CA ARG A 5 -37.52 5.62 -31.92
C ARG A 5 -36.85 5.10 -30.64
N SER A 6 -36.30 6.00 -29.82
CA SER A 6 -35.54 5.65 -28.62
C SER A 6 -36.43 5.15 -27.48
N LEU A 7 -35.99 4.12 -26.78
CA LEU A 7 -36.63 3.59 -25.57
C LEU A 7 -35.67 3.73 -24.38
N THR A 8 -36.22 4.06 -23.21
CA THR A 8 -35.46 4.14 -21.96
C THR A 8 -36.20 3.43 -20.85
N PHE A 9 -35.53 2.47 -20.24
CA PHE A 9 -36.02 1.73 -19.08
C PHE A 9 -35.09 1.90 -17.90
N VAL A 10 -35.66 1.77 -16.71
CA VAL A 10 -34.92 1.67 -15.45
C VAL A 10 -35.41 0.44 -14.71
N GLU A 11 -34.47 -0.40 -14.31
CA GLU A 11 -34.76 -1.55 -13.47
C GLU A 11 -34.19 -1.36 -12.07
N ILE A 12 -34.95 -1.75 -11.04
CA ILE A 12 -34.46 -1.79 -9.66
C ILE A 12 -34.70 -3.17 -9.08
N ASP A 13 -33.72 -3.67 -8.33
CA ASP A 13 -33.87 -4.92 -7.61
C ASP A 13 -34.37 -4.67 -6.18
N ILE A 14 -35.41 -5.39 -5.79
CA ILE A 14 -35.96 -5.33 -4.44
C ILE A 14 -35.87 -6.70 -3.74
N PRO A 15 -35.53 -6.72 -2.43
CA PRO A 15 -35.51 -7.95 -1.66
C PRO A 15 -36.94 -8.40 -1.33
N TYR A 16 -37.28 -9.63 -1.66
CA TYR A 16 -38.64 -10.13 -1.55
C TYR A 16 -38.67 -11.57 -1.04
N CYS A 17 -39.55 -11.85 -0.07
CA CYS A 17 -39.59 -13.16 0.59
C CYS A 17 -40.13 -14.24 -0.35
N ALA A 18 -39.33 -15.29 -0.57
CA ALA A 18 -39.73 -16.43 -1.39
C ALA A 18 -40.91 -17.21 -0.78
N LEU A 19 -41.03 -17.23 0.56
CA LEU A 19 -42.05 -18.01 1.28
C LEU A 19 -43.47 -17.42 1.17
N ARG A 20 -44.47 -18.21 1.56
CA ARG A 20 -45.88 -17.78 1.73
C ARG A 20 -46.28 -17.82 3.19
N TYR A 21 -47.09 -16.86 3.62
CA TYR A 21 -47.43 -16.61 5.02
C TYR A 21 -48.24 -17.77 5.60
N GLY A 22 -47.77 -18.35 6.71
CA GLY A 22 -48.43 -19.46 7.38
C GLY A 22 -48.30 -20.81 6.65
N GLU A 23 -47.45 -20.89 5.62
CA GLU A 23 -47.23 -22.09 4.81
C GLU A 23 -45.78 -22.58 4.92
N GLY A 24 -45.60 -23.90 5.02
CA GLY A 24 -44.30 -24.57 4.99
C GLY A 24 -43.33 -24.02 6.05
N ALA A 25 -42.19 -23.51 5.58
CA ALA A 25 -41.14 -22.94 6.44
C ALA A 25 -41.54 -21.60 7.10
N CYS A 26 -42.61 -20.95 6.64
CA CYS A 26 -43.09 -19.71 7.27
C CYS A 26 -44.15 -20.04 8.32
N THR A 27 -43.72 -20.15 9.58
CA THR A 27 -44.58 -20.48 10.72
C THR A 27 -45.34 -19.28 11.30
N ALA A 28 -45.60 -18.24 10.50
CA ALA A 28 -46.27 -17.03 10.98
C ALA A 28 -47.79 -17.25 11.10
N GLN A 29 -48.38 -16.85 12.23
CA GLN A 29 -49.81 -17.01 12.51
C GLN A 29 -50.54 -15.66 12.58
N LEU A 30 -51.60 -15.52 11.77
CA LEU A 30 -52.44 -14.33 11.75
C LEU A 30 -53.20 -14.17 13.08
N GLY A 31 -53.23 -12.94 13.61
CA GLY A 31 -53.87 -12.62 14.90
C GLY A 31 -53.01 -12.95 16.13
N VAL A 32 -51.92 -13.69 15.97
CA VAL A 32 -50.94 -13.98 17.03
C VAL A 32 -49.64 -13.23 16.78
N ASP A 33 -49.01 -13.46 15.63
CA ASP A 33 -47.70 -12.84 15.30
C ASP A 33 -47.86 -11.51 14.56
N SER A 34 -48.98 -11.30 13.86
CA SER A 34 -49.28 -10.03 13.22
C SER A 34 -50.79 -9.81 13.04
N PRO A 35 -51.27 -8.56 13.12
CA PRO A 35 -52.68 -8.23 12.91
C PRO A 35 -53.11 -8.34 11.43
N VAL A 36 -52.15 -8.28 10.51
CA VAL A 36 -52.36 -8.47 9.06
C VAL A 36 -51.27 -9.38 8.49
N LYS A 37 -51.55 -10.08 7.39
CA LYS A 37 -50.52 -10.81 6.63
C LYS A 37 -49.44 -9.82 6.16
N CYS A 38 -48.17 -10.24 6.16
CA CYS A 38 -47.06 -9.40 5.73
C CYS A 38 -47.15 -9.02 4.24
N PHE A 39 -46.28 -8.13 3.79
CA PHE A 39 -46.15 -7.77 2.36
C PHE A 39 -44.93 -8.45 1.72
N ASN A 40 -44.51 -9.59 2.26
CA ASN A 40 -43.35 -10.36 1.79
C ASN A 40 -42.03 -9.55 1.78
N THR A 41 -41.90 -8.55 2.64
CA THR A 41 -40.64 -7.79 2.83
C THR A 41 -40.07 -8.01 4.21
N PHE A 42 -38.77 -7.79 4.39
CA PHE A 42 -38.12 -7.96 5.69
C PHE A 42 -38.75 -7.07 6.77
N ALA A 43 -39.06 -5.80 6.43
CA ALA A 43 -39.66 -4.85 7.35
C ALA A 43 -41.05 -5.28 7.84
N THR A 44 -41.83 -5.93 6.97
CA THR A 44 -43.21 -6.35 7.25
C THR A 44 -43.30 -7.81 7.73
N CYS A 45 -42.19 -8.54 7.78
CA CYS A 45 -42.15 -9.93 8.16
C CYS A 45 -42.44 -10.11 9.66
N ALA A 46 -43.46 -10.90 9.99
CA ALA A 46 -43.83 -11.22 11.38
C ALA A 46 -42.84 -12.18 12.06
N LYS A 47 -42.10 -12.98 11.27
CA LYS A 47 -41.09 -13.95 11.75
C LYS A 47 -39.77 -13.77 11.00
N ARG A 48 -38.98 -12.77 11.40
CA ARG A 48 -37.73 -12.39 10.73
C ARG A 48 -36.66 -13.50 10.72
N SER A 49 -36.67 -14.41 11.69
CA SER A 49 -35.71 -15.51 11.80
C SER A 49 -35.81 -16.54 10.67
N VAL A 50 -36.95 -16.65 9.99
CA VAL A 50 -37.18 -17.58 8.87
C VAL A 50 -37.36 -16.85 7.53
N PHE A 51 -37.00 -15.56 7.46
CA PHE A 51 -37.10 -14.79 6.23
C PHE A 51 -36.15 -15.35 5.16
N SER A 52 -36.72 -15.76 4.02
CA SER A 52 -35.95 -16.24 2.86
C SER A 52 -35.89 -15.16 1.81
N GLU A 53 -34.78 -14.42 1.73
CA GLU A 53 -34.58 -13.35 0.74
C GLU A 53 -34.45 -13.94 -0.67
N GLY A 54 -35.32 -13.50 -1.57
CA GLY A 54 -35.16 -13.59 -3.02
C GLY A 54 -35.09 -12.19 -3.63
N ILE A 55 -34.78 -12.11 -4.92
CA ILE A 55 -34.70 -10.84 -5.66
C ILE A 55 -35.85 -10.79 -6.66
N VAL A 56 -36.54 -9.66 -6.70
CA VAL A 56 -37.48 -9.33 -7.78
C VAL A 56 -37.04 -8.02 -8.42
N THR A 57 -37.02 -7.99 -9.74
CA THR A 57 -36.70 -6.78 -10.51
C THR A 57 -37.99 -6.06 -10.89
N LEU A 58 -38.10 -4.79 -10.49
CA LEU A 58 -39.16 -3.89 -10.94
C LEU A 58 -38.64 -3.08 -12.12
N ARG A 59 -39.44 -2.99 -13.20
CA ARG A 59 -39.08 -2.26 -14.42
C ARG A 59 -40.00 -1.07 -14.64
N PHE A 60 -39.37 0.06 -14.94
CA PHE A 60 -40.02 1.32 -15.25
C PHE A 60 -39.60 1.79 -16.64
N ALA A 61 -40.49 2.50 -17.33
CA ALA A 61 -40.23 3.06 -18.66
C ALA A 61 -40.50 4.57 -18.67
N LYS A 62 -39.80 5.27 -19.55
CA LYS A 62 -40.17 6.64 -19.95
C LYS A 62 -41.46 6.58 -20.75
N ASP A 63 -42.46 7.35 -20.33
CA ASP A 63 -43.76 7.36 -20.98
C ASP A 63 -43.63 7.81 -22.44
N ALA A 64 -44.14 6.98 -23.35
CA ALA A 64 -44.06 7.18 -24.78
C ALA A 64 -45.22 6.46 -25.47
N ALA A 65 -45.84 7.11 -26.46
CA ALA A 65 -46.98 6.54 -27.20
C ALA A 65 -46.65 5.20 -27.90
N TYR A 66 -45.39 5.00 -28.26
CA TYR A 66 -44.88 3.80 -28.93
C TYR A 66 -44.30 2.75 -27.97
N LEU A 67 -44.42 2.93 -26.64
CA LEU A 67 -43.91 1.97 -25.66
C LEU A 67 -44.52 0.57 -25.85
N GLY A 68 -45.81 0.50 -26.18
CA GLY A 68 -46.50 -0.77 -26.43
C GLY A 68 -45.97 -1.54 -27.65
N GLU A 69 -45.35 -0.86 -28.62
CA GLU A 69 -44.70 -1.49 -29.79
C GLU A 69 -43.45 -2.30 -29.38
N SER A 70 -42.88 -2.04 -28.19
CA SER A 70 -41.70 -2.77 -27.70
C SER A 70 -42.02 -4.19 -27.23
N GLY A 71 -43.27 -4.47 -26.84
CA GLY A 71 -43.65 -5.74 -26.20
C GLY A 71 -43.03 -5.97 -24.81
N ILE A 72 -42.33 -4.98 -24.24
CA ILE A 72 -41.66 -5.08 -22.94
C ILE A 72 -42.61 -4.57 -21.85
N ASP A 73 -42.94 -5.44 -20.88
CA ASP A 73 -43.73 -5.05 -19.71
C ASP A 73 -42.91 -4.16 -18.77
N ALA A 74 -43.43 -2.96 -18.49
CA ALA A 74 -42.80 -1.93 -17.67
C ALA A 74 -43.84 -0.92 -17.18
N ILE A 75 -43.61 -0.32 -16.01
CA ILE A 75 -44.47 0.74 -15.46
C ILE A 75 -44.07 2.09 -16.10
N PRO A 76 -44.93 2.77 -16.88
CA PRO A 76 -44.60 4.01 -17.58
C PRO A 76 -44.66 5.22 -16.64
N SER A 77 -43.75 5.30 -15.67
CA SER A 77 -43.75 6.36 -14.64
C SER A 77 -42.50 7.22 -14.64
N ILE A 78 -41.52 6.99 -15.51
CA ILE A 78 -40.30 7.82 -15.57
C ILE A 78 -40.62 9.18 -16.20
N VAL A 79 -40.30 10.25 -15.47
CA VAL A 79 -40.41 11.65 -15.92
C VAL A 79 -39.11 12.12 -16.54
N SER A 80 -37.98 11.86 -15.87
CA SER A 80 -36.66 12.24 -16.36
C SER A 80 -35.59 11.26 -15.91
N VAL A 81 -34.55 11.15 -16.72
CA VAL A 81 -33.34 10.36 -16.46
C VAL A 81 -32.15 11.24 -16.76
N ASN A 82 -31.37 11.59 -15.75
CA ASN A 82 -30.07 12.22 -15.93
C ASN A 82 -28.96 11.22 -15.58
N TYR A 83 -27.99 11.06 -16.48
CA TYR A 83 -26.82 10.24 -16.25
C TYR A 83 -25.58 11.11 -16.46
N ASP A 84 -24.87 11.35 -15.36
CA ASP A 84 -23.58 12.02 -15.36
C ASP A 84 -22.48 10.93 -15.37
N PRO A 85 -21.64 10.83 -16.41
CA PRO A 85 -20.62 9.80 -16.50
C PRO A 85 -19.52 9.95 -15.45
N ALA A 86 -18.79 8.86 -15.19
CA ALA A 86 -17.61 8.91 -14.35
C ALA A 86 -16.51 9.78 -14.98
N ARG A 87 -15.74 10.47 -14.12
CA ARG A 87 -14.58 11.27 -14.56
C ARG A 87 -13.30 10.72 -13.95
N LEU A 88 -12.34 10.33 -14.79
CA LEU A 88 -11.07 9.77 -14.33
C LEU A 88 -10.18 10.81 -13.64
N SER A 89 -9.48 10.35 -12.62
CA SER A 89 -8.30 10.99 -12.07
C SER A 89 -7.08 10.40 -12.74
N LEU A 90 -6.15 11.25 -13.20
CA LEU A 90 -4.95 10.80 -13.89
C LEU A 90 -3.71 11.09 -13.04
N GLY A 91 -3.53 10.29 -11.99
CA GLY A 91 -2.36 10.35 -11.10
C GLY A 91 -2.47 11.39 -9.99
N GLU A 92 -3.66 11.96 -9.77
CA GLU A 92 -3.97 12.77 -8.59
C GLU A 92 -4.40 11.85 -7.44
N LYS A 93 -4.30 12.35 -6.19
CA LYS A 93 -4.80 11.66 -4.99
C LYS A 93 -6.34 11.62 -4.95
N SER A 94 -6.94 10.89 -5.89
CA SER A 94 -8.39 10.75 -6.08
C SER A 94 -8.68 9.50 -6.90
N LEU A 95 -9.84 8.90 -6.65
CA LEU A 95 -10.38 7.80 -7.47
C LEU A 95 -11.25 8.31 -8.63
N GLY A 96 -11.22 9.61 -8.93
CA GLY A 96 -12.08 10.24 -9.93
C GLY A 96 -13.47 10.61 -9.39
N ALA A 97 -14.27 11.26 -10.23
CA ALA A 97 -15.67 11.52 -9.95
C ALA A 97 -16.52 10.30 -10.35
N ARG A 98 -17.51 9.98 -9.52
CA ARG A 98 -18.36 8.81 -9.70
C ARG A 98 -19.41 9.05 -10.77
N ALA A 99 -19.76 8.00 -11.51
CA ALA A 99 -20.95 8.03 -12.35
C ALA A 99 -22.18 8.19 -11.45
N LYS A 100 -23.12 9.04 -11.87
CA LYS A 100 -24.33 9.35 -11.12
C LYS A 100 -25.54 9.24 -12.05
N LEU A 101 -26.47 8.37 -11.67
CA LEU A 101 -27.79 8.29 -12.28
C LEU A 101 -28.78 8.98 -11.35
N SER A 102 -29.61 9.87 -11.89
CA SER A 102 -30.74 10.48 -11.19
C SER A 102 -31.99 10.23 -12.01
N VAL A 103 -32.90 9.41 -11.48
CA VAL A 103 -34.17 9.08 -12.14
C VAL A 103 -35.30 9.66 -11.32
N THR A 104 -36.12 10.48 -11.95
CA THR A 104 -37.34 11.01 -11.36
C THR A 104 -38.54 10.30 -11.93
N PHE A 105 -39.38 9.79 -11.04
CA PHE A 105 -40.62 9.10 -11.34
C PHE A 105 -41.81 9.93 -10.89
N ARG A 106 -42.90 9.81 -11.63
CA ARG A 106 -44.22 10.25 -11.19
C ARG A 106 -44.78 9.22 -10.23
N ASP A 107 -45.33 9.68 -9.12
CA ASP A 107 -46.10 8.84 -8.23
C ASP A 107 -47.55 8.70 -8.73
N HIS A 108 -48.12 7.52 -8.50
CA HIS A 108 -49.44 7.16 -9.01
C HIS A 108 -50.11 6.13 -8.10
N PRO A 109 -51.46 6.04 -8.11
CA PRO A 109 -52.15 4.90 -7.52
C PRO A 109 -51.65 3.58 -8.14
N TYR A 110 -51.55 2.52 -7.34
CA TYR A 110 -51.10 1.22 -7.84
C TYR A 110 -51.84 0.07 -7.18
N GLY A 111 -52.26 -0.89 -8.00
CA GLY A 111 -53.10 -2.01 -7.59
C GLY A 111 -52.38 -3.13 -6.83
N ASP A 112 -51.05 -3.05 -6.63
CA ASP A 112 -50.23 -4.12 -6.03
C ASP A 112 -50.27 -5.45 -6.80
N THR A 113 -50.45 -5.38 -8.12
CA THR A 113 -50.40 -6.53 -9.03
C THR A 113 -48.98 -6.77 -9.55
N GLY A 114 -48.64 -8.03 -9.86
CA GLY A 114 -47.35 -8.41 -10.43
C GLY A 114 -46.39 -9.06 -9.43
N SER A 115 -45.28 -9.59 -9.94
CA SER A 115 -44.19 -10.15 -9.12
C SER A 115 -43.53 -9.05 -8.29
N GLY A 116 -43.26 -9.33 -7.00
CA GLY A 116 -42.63 -8.37 -6.09
C GLY A 116 -43.59 -7.46 -5.33
N PHE A 117 -44.90 -7.56 -5.59
CA PHE A 117 -45.94 -6.85 -4.85
C PHE A 117 -46.70 -7.79 -3.89
N ASP A 118 -47.94 -7.53 -3.53
CA ASP A 118 -48.61 -8.25 -2.45
C ASP A 118 -49.13 -9.64 -2.88
N LYS A 119 -48.52 -10.73 -2.38
CA LYS A 119 -49.00 -12.12 -2.61
C LYS A 119 -50.42 -12.36 -2.13
N TYR A 120 -50.89 -11.59 -1.14
CA TYR A 120 -52.19 -11.76 -0.50
C TYR A 120 -53.16 -10.63 -0.90
N ARG A 121 -52.92 -9.97 -2.05
CA ARG A 121 -53.72 -8.87 -2.57
C ARG A 121 -55.23 -9.17 -2.52
N ALA A 122 -55.63 -10.36 -2.95
CA ALA A 122 -57.05 -10.77 -3.00
C ALA A 122 -57.68 -10.98 -1.61
N GLU A 123 -56.87 -11.11 -0.56
CA GLU A 123 -57.30 -11.31 0.82
C GLU A 123 -57.35 -9.98 1.62
N ARG A 124 -57.00 -8.84 0.99
CA ARG A 124 -57.03 -7.54 1.65
C ARG A 124 -58.48 -7.02 1.77
N PRO A 125 -58.87 -6.41 2.90
CA PRO A 125 -60.22 -5.89 3.11
C PRO A 125 -60.47 -4.55 2.40
N TYR A 126 -59.50 -4.06 1.63
CA TYR A 126 -59.56 -2.79 0.90
C TYR A 126 -59.04 -3.00 -0.52
N ASP A 127 -59.47 -2.14 -1.45
CA ASP A 127 -58.92 -2.10 -2.81
C ASP A 127 -57.55 -1.38 -2.79
N PRO A 128 -56.42 -2.09 -3.05
CA PRO A 128 -55.12 -1.46 -3.00
C PRO A 128 -54.96 -0.34 -4.04
N ALA A 129 -55.70 -0.37 -5.16
CA ALA A 129 -55.62 0.69 -6.17
C ALA A 129 -56.19 2.03 -5.68
N LYS A 130 -57.00 2.03 -4.61
CA LYS A 130 -57.67 3.23 -4.06
C LYS A 130 -57.02 3.75 -2.78
N VAL A 131 -55.98 3.08 -2.26
CA VAL A 131 -55.36 3.40 -0.98
C VAL A 131 -53.86 3.62 -1.16
N GLY A 132 -53.40 4.85 -0.92
CA GLY A 132 -51.99 5.25 -1.02
C GLY A 132 -51.47 5.31 -2.45
N SER A 133 -50.17 5.58 -2.58
CA SER A 133 -49.47 5.70 -3.85
C SER A 133 -48.39 4.61 -4.00
N PHE A 134 -47.89 4.41 -5.23
CA PHE A 134 -46.86 3.41 -5.52
C PHE A 134 -45.61 3.62 -4.67
N TRP A 135 -45.02 4.81 -4.72
CA TRP A 135 -43.76 5.08 -4.03
C TRP A 135 -43.95 5.17 -2.52
N GLY A 136 -45.10 5.66 -2.06
CA GLY A 136 -45.47 5.63 -0.64
C GLY A 136 -45.53 4.20 -0.09
N LYS A 137 -46.18 3.29 -0.81
CA LYS A 137 -46.23 1.87 -0.45
C LYS A 137 -44.86 1.20 -0.51
N LEU A 138 -44.11 1.43 -1.59
CA LEU A 138 -42.78 0.82 -1.77
C LEU A 138 -41.83 1.22 -0.64
N ARG A 139 -41.78 2.51 -0.30
CA ARG A 139 -40.94 3.02 0.79
C ARG A 139 -41.36 2.48 2.16
N ALA A 140 -42.66 2.35 2.42
CA ALA A 140 -43.17 1.76 3.66
C ALA A 140 -42.79 0.26 3.80
N ARG A 141 -42.74 -0.46 2.67
CA ARG A 141 -42.41 -1.89 2.62
C ARG A 141 -40.90 -2.17 2.58
N HIS A 142 -40.14 -1.28 1.94
CA HIS A 142 -38.69 -1.31 1.80
C HIS A 142 -38.11 0.01 2.32
N PRO A 143 -37.98 0.15 3.65
CA PRO A 143 -37.48 1.39 4.25
C PRO A 143 -36.02 1.69 3.86
N ILE A 144 -35.25 0.67 3.47
CA ILE A 144 -33.86 0.77 3.04
C ILE A 144 -33.70 0.06 1.71
N LEU A 145 -33.38 0.82 0.66
CA LEU A 145 -33.04 0.32 -0.67
C LEU A 145 -31.58 0.59 -1.06
N ASN A 146 -30.83 1.30 -0.22
CA ASN A 146 -29.44 1.64 -0.45
C ASN A 146 -28.61 0.36 -0.66
N GLY A 147 -27.70 0.39 -1.65
CA GLY A 147 -26.86 -0.74 -2.03
C GLY A 147 -27.54 -1.78 -2.93
N ARG A 148 -28.84 -1.66 -3.24
CA ARG A 148 -29.50 -2.53 -4.22
C ARG A 148 -29.17 -2.10 -5.65
N ALA A 149 -29.23 -3.03 -6.59
CA ALA A 149 -28.88 -2.76 -7.99
C ALA A 149 -29.95 -1.87 -8.67
N ILE A 150 -29.49 -0.92 -9.48
CA ILE A 150 -30.30 -0.13 -10.40
C ILE A 150 -29.64 -0.17 -11.78
N ARG A 151 -30.43 -0.38 -12.82
CA ARG A 151 -29.95 -0.46 -14.20
C ARG A 151 -30.60 0.62 -15.05
N LEU A 152 -29.80 1.32 -15.85
CA LEU A 152 -30.28 2.20 -16.90
C LEU A 152 -30.15 1.45 -18.22
N ILE A 153 -31.28 1.24 -18.91
CA ILE A 153 -31.34 0.49 -20.17
C ILE A 153 -31.80 1.44 -21.27
N ARG A 154 -31.04 1.54 -22.36
CA ARG A 154 -31.35 2.38 -23.51
C ARG A 154 -31.23 1.59 -24.81
N GLY A 155 -32.25 1.69 -25.66
CA GLY A 155 -32.29 1.01 -26.96
C GLY A 155 -33.26 1.69 -27.92
N VAL A 156 -33.65 0.99 -28.98
CA VAL A 156 -34.63 1.46 -29.96
C VAL A 156 -35.78 0.45 -30.14
N VAL A 157 -36.93 0.92 -30.64
CA VAL A 157 -38.09 0.06 -30.92
C VAL A 157 -37.70 -1.06 -31.89
N GLY A 158 -38.02 -2.30 -31.53
CA GLY A 158 -37.69 -3.51 -32.29
C GLY A 158 -36.51 -4.30 -31.75
N GLN A 159 -35.73 -3.75 -30.81
CA GLN A 159 -34.68 -4.47 -30.08
C GLN A 159 -35.24 -5.23 -28.88
N GLY A 160 -34.71 -6.43 -28.63
CA GLY A 160 -34.90 -7.15 -27.37
C GLY A 160 -34.17 -6.46 -26.21
N LEU A 161 -34.56 -6.73 -24.95
CA LEU A 161 -33.96 -6.08 -23.77
C LEU A 161 -32.46 -6.40 -23.66
N GLU A 162 -32.08 -7.62 -24.03
CA GLU A 162 -30.72 -8.15 -24.09
C GLU A 162 -29.84 -7.50 -25.18
N GLU A 163 -30.45 -6.86 -26.18
CA GLU A 163 -29.74 -6.13 -27.23
C GLU A 163 -29.54 -4.65 -26.87
N MET A 164 -30.19 -4.17 -25.82
CA MET A 164 -30.13 -2.77 -25.38
C MET A 164 -28.89 -2.50 -24.52
N GLU A 165 -28.34 -1.29 -24.62
CA GLU A 165 -27.24 -0.84 -23.78
C GLU A 165 -27.70 -0.76 -22.32
N THR A 166 -27.08 -1.56 -21.45
CA THR A 166 -27.40 -1.60 -20.01
C THR A 166 -26.23 -1.09 -19.19
N ARG A 167 -26.49 -0.08 -18.35
CA ARG A 167 -25.54 0.45 -17.37
C ARG A 167 -25.96 0.02 -15.98
N HIS A 168 -25.01 -0.50 -15.22
CA HIS A 168 -25.22 -1.08 -13.91
C HIS A 168 -24.67 -0.18 -12.81
N LEU A 169 -25.54 0.18 -11.88
CA LEU A 169 -25.24 1.07 -10.76
C LEU A 169 -25.87 0.53 -9.48
N MET A 170 -25.59 1.17 -8.35
CA MET A 170 -26.21 0.87 -7.06
C MET A 170 -26.97 2.07 -6.51
N ILE A 171 -28.13 1.80 -5.91
CA ILE A 171 -28.97 2.82 -5.28
C ILE A 171 -28.20 3.44 -4.11
N ASP A 172 -28.02 4.75 -4.17
CA ASP A 172 -27.42 5.57 -3.12
C ASP A 172 -28.47 6.24 -2.24
N GLY A 173 -29.66 6.51 -2.79
CA GLY A 173 -30.76 7.14 -2.07
C GLY A 173 -32.08 7.11 -2.84
N LEU A 174 -33.18 7.26 -2.09
CA LEU A 174 -34.54 7.42 -2.60
C LEU A 174 -35.22 8.56 -1.84
N ASP A 175 -35.61 9.59 -2.57
CA ASP A 175 -36.35 10.75 -2.06
C ASP A 175 -37.75 10.78 -2.63
N THR A 176 -38.71 11.30 -1.86
CA THR A 176 -40.10 11.50 -2.27
C THR A 176 -40.50 12.91 -1.88
N ALA A 177 -41.07 13.66 -2.83
CA ALA A 177 -41.49 15.03 -2.64
C ALA A 177 -43.03 15.16 -2.59
N GLU A 178 -43.51 16.24 -1.97
CA GLU A 178 -44.95 16.51 -1.83
C GLU A 178 -45.64 16.76 -3.18
N ASP A 179 -44.89 17.09 -4.22
CA ASP A 179 -45.37 17.27 -5.59
C ASP A 179 -45.73 15.94 -6.31
N GLY A 180 -45.69 14.82 -5.58
CA GLY A 180 -46.00 13.49 -6.11
C GLY A 180 -44.89 12.94 -6.99
N ARG A 181 -43.62 13.31 -6.74
CA ARG A 181 -42.45 12.75 -7.42
C ARG A 181 -41.59 11.94 -6.48
N ALA A 182 -40.99 10.87 -7.02
CA ALA A 182 -39.95 10.11 -6.35
C ALA A 182 -38.67 10.20 -7.15
N THR A 183 -37.53 10.37 -6.50
CA THR A 183 -36.22 10.44 -7.14
C THR A 183 -35.30 9.38 -6.57
N ILE A 184 -34.77 8.51 -7.43
CA ILE A 184 -33.72 7.56 -7.07
C ILE A 184 -32.39 8.09 -7.59
N VAL A 185 -31.39 8.09 -6.72
CA VAL A 185 -30.01 8.37 -7.09
C VAL A 185 -29.23 7.05 -7.08
N GLY A 186 -28.60 6.72 -8.21
CA GLY A 186 -27.68 5.60 -8.36
C GLY A 186 -26.24 6.09 -8.51
N LYS A 187 -25.28 5.33 -7.98
CA LYS A 187 -23.84 5.58 -8.12
C LYS A 187 -23.09 4.31 -8.53
N ASP A 188 -21.91 4.47 -9.11
CA ASP A 188 -21.06 3.35 -9.47
C ASP A 188 -20.51 2.56 -8.27
N VAL A 189 -19.88 1.42 -8.56
CA VAL A 189 -19.38 0.48 -7.56
C VAL A 189 -18.32 1.04 -6.62
N LEU A 190 -17.50 1.98 -7.08
CA LEU A 190 -16.45 2.56 -6.26
C LEU A 190 -17.01 3.45 -5.13
N LYS A 191 -18.33 3.71 -5.10
CA LYS A 191 -19.00 4.30 -3.94
C LYS A 191 -18.95 3.37 -2.71
N LEU A 192 -18.80 2.06 -2.87
CA LEU A 192 -18.62 1.12 -1.75
C LEU A 192 -17.33 1.35 -0.97
N ALA A 193 -16.30 1.94 -1.60
CA ALA A 193 -15.02 2.24 -0.97
C ALA A 193 -15.03 3.53 -0.12
N ASP A 194 -16.12 4.29 -0.09
CA ASP A 194 -16.20 5.52 0.71
C ASP A 194 -16.12 5.23 2.21
N GLY A 195 -15.56 6.17 2.97
CA GLY A 195 -15.26 5.99 4.40
C GLY A 195 -16.48 5.81 5.32
N ASP A 196 -17.67 6.19 4.87
CA ASP A 196 -18.94 5.90 5.56
C ASP A 196 -19.36 4.43 5.40
N ARG A 197 -18.73 3.68 4.51
CA ARG A 197 -19.06 2.28 4.18
C ARG A 197 -17.92 1.31 4.41
N ALA A 198 -16.68 1.73 4.16
CA ALA A 198 -15.53 0.84 4.16
C ALA A 198 -14.31 1.47 4.85
N LEU A 199 -13.78 0.74 5.83
CA LEU A 199 -12.56 1.05 6.56
C LEU A 199 -11.59 -0.14 6.47
N ALA A 200 -10.31 0.15 6.29
CA ALA A 200 -9.22 -0.83 6.32
C ALA A 200 -8.10 -0.34 7.26
N PRO A 201 -7.67 -1.15 8.24
CA PRO A 201 -8.33 -2.36 8.73
C PRO A 201 -9.74 -2.09 9.26
N LYS A 202 -10.55 -3.14 9.45
CA LYS A 202 -11.85 -3.04 10.14
C LYS A 202 -11.60 -2.69 11.61
N ALA A 203 -12.49 -1.90 12.20
CA ALA A 203 -12.44 -1.64 13.64
C ALA A 203 -12.57 -2.96 14.40
N SER A 204 -11.62 -3.25 15.28
CA SER A 204 -11.61 -4.47 16.08
C SER A 204 -12.36 -4.25 17.39
N ASN A 205 -13.12 -5.25 17.85
CA ASN A 205 -13.92 -5.15 19.09
C ASN A 205 -13.18 -5.63 20.33
N GLY A 206 -11.93 -6.10 20.19
CA GLY A 206 -11.16 -6.64 21.30
C GLY A 206 -10.45 -5.56 22.12
N TYR A 207 -10.29 -5.84 23.41
CA TYR A 207 -9.59 -4.98 24.36
C TYR A 207 -8.82 -5.81 25.39
N LEU A 208 -7.93 -5.18 26.15
CA LEU A 208 -7.18 -5.84 27.21
C LEU A 208 -8.10 -6.20 28.39
N LEU A 209 -8.11 -7.47 28.81
CA LEU A 209 -8.92 -7.89 29.96
C LEU A 209 -8.37 -7.34 31.30
N ALA A 210 -7.07 -7.09 31.39
CA ALA A 210 -6.38 -6.60 32.57
C ALA A 210 -5.23 -5.66 32.18
N ASP A 211 -4.75 -4.89 33.16
CA ASP A 211 -3.57 -4.03 33.01
C ASP A 211 -2.33 -4.85 32.62
N ILE A 212 -1.46 -4.25 31.81
CA ILE A 212 -0.13 -4.79 31.51
C ILE A 212 0.96 -3.75 31.77
N SER A 213 2.11 -4.21 32.29
CA SER A 213 3.27 -3.36 32.59
C SER A 213 4.00 -2.88 31.33
N THR A 214 5.20 -2.31 31.43
CA THR A 214 6.11 -2.05 30.30
C THR A 214 6.93 -3.28 29.86
N SER A 215 6.89 -4.37 30.63
CA SER A 215 7.69 -5.59 30.41
C SER A 215 6.85 -6.85 30.14
N ALA A 216 5.54 -6.81 30.35
CA ALA A 216 4.64 -7.92 30.05
C ALA A 216 4.79 -8.38 28.59
N THR A 217 4.84 -9.70 28.39
CA THR A 217 5.01 -10.36 27.09
C THR A 217 3.74 -11.05 26.61
N SER A 218 2.64 -10.93 27.35
CA SER A 218 1.35 -11.51 27.00
C SER A 218 0.18 -10.78 27.67
N PHE A 219 -1.01 -10.94 27.10
CA PHE A 219 -2.28 -10.51 27.70
C PHE A 219 -3.44 -11.37 27.19
N THR A 220 -4.63 -11.17 27.76
CA THR A 220 -5.87 -11.84 27.34
C THR A 220 -6.82 -10.82 26.70
N LEU A 221 -7.37 -11.16 25.54
CA LEU A 221 -8.40 -10.37 24.86
C LEU A 221 -9.76 -10.54 25.54
N GLY A 222 -10.48 -9.44 25.73
CA GLY A 222 -11.91 -9.41 26.03
C GLY A 222 -12.70 -8.85 24.84
N PRO A 223 -13.98 -9.24 24.65
CA PRO A 223 -14.73 -10.27 25.38
C PRO A 223 -14.26 -11.70 25.05
N SER A 224 -14.63 -12.68 25.87
CA SER A 224 -14.22 -14.07 25.62
C SER A 224 -14.71 -14.60 24.27
N GLY A 225 -13.85 -15.32 23.56
CA GLY A 225 -14.06 -15.84 22.21
C GLY A 225 -13.70 -14.86 21.10
N ILE A 226 -13.41 -13.58 21.42
CA ILE A 226 -13.14 -12.56 20.39
C ILE A 226 -11.87 -12.87 19.60
N GLY A 227 -10.87 -13.50 20.23
CA GLY A 227 -9.62 -13.85 19.58
C GLY A 227 -9.86 -14.73 18.36
N ASN A 228 -10.72 -15.75 18.48
CA ASN A 228 -11.06 -16.65 17.37
C ASN A 228 -12.04 -16.05 16.37
N LYS A 229 -12.83 -15.06 16.79
CA LYS A 229 -13.84 -14.43 15.95
C LYS A 229 -13.27 -13.37 15.00
N GLU A 230 -12.30 -12.57 15.45
CA GLU A 230 -11.87 -11.36 14.73
C GLU A 230 -10.36 -11.26 14.43
N TYR A 231 -9.50 -11.89 15.23
CA TYR A 231 -8.06 -11.71 15.10
C TYR A 231 -7.45 -12.85 14.27
N PRO A 232 -6.40 -12.65 13.46
CA PRO A 232 -5.62 -13.74 12.86
C PRO A 232 -4.70 -14.40 13.91
N ALA A 233 -4.15 -15.58 13.61
CA ALA A 233 -3.26 -16.31 14.54
C ALA A 233 -1.97 -15.54 14.88
N SER A 234 -1.52 -14.67 13.98
CA SER A 234 -0.38 -13.77 14.18
C SER A 234 -0.56 -12.49 13.36
N GLY A 235 0.15 -11.43 13.75
CA GLY A 235 0.14 -10.16 13.02
C GLY A 235 0.67 -9.01 13.89
N TYR A 236 0.11 -7.82 13.70
CA TYR A 236 0.41 -6.65 14.51
C TYR A 236 -0.86 -6.07 15.14
N LEU A 237 -0.75 -5.56 16.37
CA LEU A 237 -1.82 -4.85 17.08
C LEU A 237 -1.35 -3.45 17.47
N ALA A 238 -2.25 -2.48 17.38
CA ALA A 238 -2.14 -1.17 18.01
C ALA A 238 -2.87 -1.21 19.35
N LEU A 239 -2.11 -1.18 20.44
CA LEU A 239 -2.65 -1.16 21.81
C LEU A 239 -2.92 0.28 22.26
N GLY A 240 -4.17 0.57 22.60
CA GLY A 240 -4.62 1.86 23.11
C GLY A 240 -4.34 3.05 22.19
N GLY A 241 -4.01 2.82 20.91
CA GLY A 241 -3.52 3.84 19.98
C GLY A 241 -2.14 4.42 20.35
N LYS A 242 -1.33 3.71 21.15
CA LYS A 242 -0.08 4.26 21.75
C LYS A 242 1.16 3.41 21.50
N GLU A 243 0.99 2.12 21.23
CA GLU A 243 2.07 1.15 21.03
C GLU A 243 1.66 0.14 19.95
N ILE A 244 2.58 -0.19 19.05
CA ILE A 244 2.41 -1.30 18.11
C ILE A 244 3.19 -2.49 18.64
N VAL A 245 2.54 -3.65 18.66
CA VAL A 245 3.13 -4.93 19.08
C VAL A 245 2.96 -5.95 17.96
N SER A 246 3.95 -6.80 17.73
CA SER A 246 3.72 -8.03 16.95
C SER A 246 3.16 -9.08 17.88
N PHE A 247 2.25 -9.92 17.39
CA PHE A 247 1.63 -10.93 18.24
C PHE A 247 1.52 -12.30 17.57
N THR A 248 1.44 -13.31 18.43
CA THR A 248 0.89 -14.64 18.12
C THR A 248 -0.19 -14.94 19.16
N ARG A 249 -1.28 -15.63 18.79
CA ARG A 249 -2.34 -15.95 19.74
C ARG A 249 -2.76 -17.43 19.69
N SER A 250 -3.27 -17.89 20.82
CA SER A 250 -4.03 -19.13 20.95
C SER A 250 -5.32 -18.82 21.69
N ASN A 251 -6.47 -18.98 21.01
CA ASN A 251 -7.76 -18.47 21.48
C ASN A 251 -7.69 -16.96 21.79
N ASP A 252 -8.05 -16.56 23.01
CA ASP A 252 -7.99 -15.17 23.49
C ASP A 252 -6.64 -14.80 24.15
N ALA A 253 -5.75 -15.78 24.35
CA ALA A 253 -4.43 -15.53 24.93
C ALA A 253 -3.46 -15.07 23.84
N VAL A 254 -2.87 -13.90 24.03
CA VAL A 254 -2.00 -13.22 23.06
C VAL A 254 -0.61 -13.09 23.64
N THR A 255 0.40 -13.59 22.93
CA THR A 255 1.83 -13.36 23.19
C THR A 255 2.31 -12.22 22.30
N ILE A 256 3.05 -11.28 22.87
CA ILE A 256 3.45 -10.05 22.18
C ILE A 256 4.96 -9.81 22.21
N VAL A 257 5.48 -9.23 21.13
CA VAL A 257 6.77 -8.52 21.10
C VAL A 257 6.46 -7.03 20.96
N ARG A 258 7.06 -6.27 21.86
CA ARG A 258 6.75 -4.87 22.17
C ARG A 258 7.43 -3.89 21.24
N ALA A 259 7.02 -2.63 21.33
CA ALA A 259 7.79 -1.50 20.76
C ALA A 259 8.18 -1.70 19.28
N GLN A 260 7.21 -2.13 18.47
CA GLN A 260 7.41 -2.28 17.03
C GLN A 260 7.19 -0.94 16.31
N PHE A 261 7.75 -0.78 15.12
CA PHE A 261 7.58 0.41 14.26
C PHE A 261 7.86 1.74 15.00
N GLU A 262 8.99 1.81 15.72
CA GLU A 262 9.44 2.99 16.47
C GLU A 262 8.45 3.49 17.54
N THR A 263 7.50 2.65 17.94
CA THR A 263 6.70 2.90 19.13
C THR A 263 7.48 2.52 20.38
N THR A 264 7.12 3.11 21.52
CA THR A 264 7.75 2.80 22.81
C THR A 264 6.87 1.83 23.60
N ALA A 265 7.49 0.85 24.28
CA ALA A 265 6.79 -0.03 25.21
C ALA A 265 6.16 0.78 26.34
N LYS A 266 4.84 0.70 26.49
CA LYS A 266 4.08 1.44 27.51
C LYS A 266 3.35 0.47 28.44
N ALA A 267 2.95 1.00 29.60
CA ALA A 267 1.94 0.33 30.42
C ALA A 267 0.56 0.66 29.83
N HIS A 268 -0.31 -0.35 29.77
CA HIS A 268 -1.68 -0.23 29.28
C HIS A 268 -2.65 -0.67 30.36
N ARG A 269 -3.85 -0.11 30.34
CA ARG A 269 -4.92 -0.42 31.31
C ARG A 269 -5.87 -1.47 30.74
N ALA A 270 -6.56 -2.16 31.63
CA ALA A 270 -7.74 -2.93 31.27
C ALA A 270 -8.69 -2.05 30.44
N GLN A 271 -9.34 -2.67 29.46
CA GLN A 271 -10.20 -2.03 28.45
C GLN A 271 -9.49 -1.14 27.43
N ASP A 272 -8.16 -0.98 27.46
CA ASP A 272 -7.45 -0.39 26.33
C ASP A 272 -7.70 -1.23 25.06
N ARG A 273 -8.04 -0.56 23.97
CA ARG A 273 -8.37 -1.22 22.70
C ARG A 273 -7.18 -2.01 22.17
N ALA A 274 -7.44 -3.17 21.57
CA ALA A 274 -6.46 -3.95 20.84
C ALA A 274 -6.81 -3.92 19.35
N GLN A 275 -6.45 -2.85 18.63
CA GLN A 275 -6.83 -2.71 17.23
C GLN A 275 -5.91 -3.56 16.33
N LEU A 276 -6.49 -4.41 15.48
CA LEU A 276 -5.72 -5.15 14.48
C LEU A 276 -5.15 -4.20 13.42
N CYS A 277 -3.85 -4.28 13.15
CA CYS A 277 -3.21 -3.54 12.07
C CYS A 277 -3.25 -4.32 10.76
N LEU A 278 -3.39 -3.62 9.64
CA LEU A 278 -3.23 -4.18 8.30
C LEU A 278 -1.80 -3.96 7.81
N ASN A 279 -1.07 -5.04 7.52
CA ASN A 279 0.33 -4.99 7.09
C ASN A 279 0.48 -5.49 5.65
N PHE A 280 1.02 -4.65 4.78
CA PHE A 280 1.51 -5.03 3.45
C PHE A 280 3.03 -4.93 3.44
N LEU A 281 3.71 -5.97 2.98
CA LEU A 281 5.17 -6.02 2.86
C LEU A 281 5.57 -6.45 1.45
N GLY A 282 6.08 -5.52 0.66
CA GLY A 282 6.57 -5.81 -0.68
C GLY A 282 5.50 -6.37 -1.61
N VAL A 283 4.29 -5.81 -1.57
CA VAL A 283 3.13 -6.32 -2.33
C VAL A 283 2.89 -5.51 -3.60
N ASN A 284 2.50 -6.17 -4.69
CA ASN A 284 2.11 -5.47 -5.93
C ASN A 284 0.85 -4.63 -5.66
N VAL A 285 0.82 -3.40 -6.19
CA VAL A 285 -0.31 -2.47 -6.01
C VAL A 285 -1.65 -3.04 -6.47
N ALA A 286 -1.66 -3.88 -7.51
CA ALA A 286 -2.86 -4.57 -7.97
C ALA A 286 -3.47 -5.46 -6.87
N ASP A 287 -2.63 -6.22 -6.16
CA ASP A 287 -3.04 -7.09 -5.07
C ASP A 287 -3.50 -6.30 -3.84
N ILE A 288 -2.82 -5.19 -3.55
CA ILE A 288 -3.22 -4.28 -2.46
C ILE A 288 -4.60 -3.70 -2.75
N LEU A 289 -4.81 -3.15 -3.96
CA LEU A 289 -6.09 -2.57 -4.35
C LEU A 289 -7.20 -3.62 -4.38
N ALA A 290 -6.93 -4.83 -4.86
CA ALA A 290 -7.90 -5.93 -4.83
C ALA A 290 -8.28 -6.32 -3.40
N THR A 291 -7.30 -6.45 -2.49
CA THR A 291 -7.55 -6.69 -1.06
C THR A 291 -8.43 -5.58 -0.46
N LEU A 292 -8.08 -4.31 -0.72
CA LEU A 292 -8.82 -3.15 -0.24
C LEU A 292 -10.26 -3.11 -0.77
N PHE A 293 -10.47 -3.38 -2.07
CA PHE A 293 -11.79 -3.33 -2.69
C PHE A 293 -12.66 -4.55 -2.38
N GLN A 294 -12.09 -5.75 -2.43
CA GLN A 294 -12.82 -6.99 -2.20
C GLN A 294 -13.10 -7.23 -0.72
N ASP A 295 -12.06 -7.24 0.13
CA ASP A 295 -12.18 -7.72 1.50
C ASP A 295 -12.71 -6.66 2.48
N TYR A 296 -12.42 -5.38 2.17
CA TYR A 296 -12.79 -4.24 3.01
C TYR A 296 -13.95 -3.42 2.47
N ALA A 297 -14.05 -3.20 1.15
CA ALA A 297 -15.18 -2.48 0.54
C ALA A 297 -16.32 -3.39 0.05
N GLY A 298 -16.12 -4.70 -0.03
CA GLY A 298 -17.16 -5.65 -0.47
C GLY A 298 -17.50 -5.56 -1.96
N ILE A 299 -16.58 -5.05 -2.77
CA ILE A 299 -16.71 -5.08 -4.24
C ILE A 299 -16.59 -6.54 -4.70
N PRO A 300 -17.54 -7.07 -5.49
CA PRO A 300 -17.48 -8.46 -5.95
C PRO A 300 -16.22 -8.74 -6.78
N ALA A 301 -15.58 -9.88 -6.55
CA ALA A 301 -14.38 -10.29 -7.28
C ALA A 301 -14.59 -10.35 -8.81
N SER A 302 -15.82 -10.62 -9.28
CA SER A 302 -16.16 -10.60 -10.71
C SER A 302 -16.00 -9.22 -11.37
N GLN A 303 -15.99 -8.15 -10.58
CA GLN A 303 -15.78 -6.77 -11.06
C GLN A 303 -14.31 -6.33 -10.97
N ILE A 304 -13.43 -7.18 -10.43
CA ILE A 304 -12.00 -6.92 -10.24
C ILE A 304 -11.23 -7.94 -11.09
N PRO A 305 -10.88 -7.59 -12.34
CA PRO A 305 -10.05 -8.44 -13.20
C PRO A 305 -8.59 -8.39 -12.73
N LEU A 306 -8.29 -9.07 -11.62
CA LEU A 306 -6.99 -8.99 -10.93
C LEU A 306 -5.83 -9.47 -11.81
N ASP A 307 -6.06 -10.47 -12.66
CA ASP A 307 -5.01 -10.96 -13.56
C ASP A 307 -4.61 -9.89 -14.58
N ASP A 308 -5.59 -9.21 -15.21
CA ASP A 308 -5.34 -8.07 -16.11
C ASP A 308 -4.60 -6.93 -15.37
N TRP A 309 -4.94 -6.67 -14.12
CA TRP A 309 -4.27 -5.65 -13.31
C TRP A 309 -2.81 -6.02 -13.00
N ARG A 310 -2.54 -7.30 -12.74
CA ARG A 310 -1.20 -7.83 -12.53
C ARG A 310 -0.39 -7.76 -13.82
N GLU A 311 -0.97 -8.10 -14.96
CA GLU A 311 -0.29 -7.99 -16.26
C GLU A 311 0.14 -6.54 -16.54
N GLU A 312 -0.77 -5.58 -16.37
CA GLU A 312 -0.49 -4.15 -16.55
C GLU A 312 0.61 -3.65 -15.60
N THR A 313 0.52 -3.98 -14.30
CA THR A 313 1.53 -3.54 -13.31
C THR A 313 2.88 -4.22 -13.50
N ASN A 314 2.91 -5.49 -13.91
CA ASN A 314 4.14 -6.21 -14.21
C ASN A 314 4.81 -5.73 -15.50
N ALA A 315 4.04 -5.25 -16.47
CA ALA A 315 4.59 -4.68 -17.70
C ALA A 315 5.14 -3.25 -17.48
N TYR A 316 4.37 -2.38 -16.83
CA TYR A 316 4.63 -0.93 -16.86
C TYR A 316 5.00 -0.30 -15.51
N LEU A 317 4.69 -0.95 -14.39
CA LEU A 317 5.02 -0.43 -13.05
C LEU A 317 6.26 -1.08 -12.46
N ARG A 318 6.29 -2.40 -12.28
CA ARG A 318 7.39 -3.21 -11.73
C ARG A 318 7.96 -2.74 -10.38
N ARG A 319 7.12 -2.17 -9.52
CA ARG A 319 7.45 -1.78 -8.13
C ARG A 319 6.45 -2.43 -7.18
N VAL A 320 6.87 -2.63 -5.94
CA VAL A 320 6.01 -3.11 -4.86
C VAL A 320 5.96 -2.09 -3.73
N TYR A 321 4.94 -2.19 -2.90
CA TYR A 321 4.66 -1.24 -1.84
C TYR A 321 4.55 -1.92 -0.49
N THR A 322 4.92 -1.18 0.55
CA THR A 322 4.96 -1.65 1.94
C THR A 322 4.31 -0.61 2.83
N ALA A 323 3.33 -1.00 3.64
CA ALA A 323 2.70 -0.12 4.61
C ALA A 323 2.10 -0.92 5.77
N LEU A 324 2.23 -0.37 6.97
CA LEU A 324 1.42 -0.76 8.12
C LEU A 324 0.33 0.29 8.34
N ILE A 325 -0.93 -0.12 8.30
CA ILE A 325 -2.09 0.72 8.58
C ILE A 325 -2.59 0.33 9.97
N ALA A 326 -2.26 1.17 10.96
CA ALA A 326 -2.49 0.84 12.36
C ALA A 326 -3.92 1.11 12.84
N GLU A 327 -4.63 2.04 12.19
CA GLU A 327 -5.97 2.50 12.58
C GLU A 327 -6.94 2.39 11.39
N PRO A 328 -8.25 2.14 11.64
CA PRO A 328 -9.26 2.08 10.59
C PRO A 328 -9.28 3.34 9.72
N THR A 329 -8.85 3.20 8.46
CA THR A 329 -8.74 4.29 7.50
C THR A 329 -9.70 4.06 6.33
N PRO A 330 -10.38 5.08 5.79
CA PRO A 330 -11.23 4.93 4.61
C PRO A 330 -10.52 4.23 3.45
N VAL A 331 -11.16 3.19 2.88
CA VAL A 331 -10.59 2.43 1.76
C VAL A 331 -10.29 3.35 0.58
N ARG A 332 -11.20 4.28 0.27
CA ARG A 332 -10.99 5.30 -0.77
C ARG A 332 -9.70 6.07 -0.56
N ASP A 333 -9.38 6.49 0.65
CA ASP A 333 -8.23 7.35 0.90
C ASP A 333 -6.93 6.58 0.72
N LEU A 334 -6.88 5.32 1.16
CA LEU A 334 -5.77 4.40 0.93
C LEU A 334 -5.57 4.09 -0.57
N ALA A 335 -6.66 3.81 -1.28
CA ALA A 335 -6.61 3.55 -2.72
C ALA A 335 -6.20 4.83 -3.50
N ALA A 336 -6.68 6.00 -3.09
CA ALA A 336 -6.30 7.29 -3.69
C ALA A 336 -4.81 7.61 -3.46
N GLU A 337 -4.25 7.28 -2.29
CA GLU A 337 -2.81 7.38 -2.04
C GLU A 337 -2.01 6.50 -3.02
N LEU A 338 -2.44 5.26 -3.25
CA LEU A 338 -1.80 4.36 -4.21
C LEU A 338 -1.94 4.85 -5.65
N VAL A 339 -3.10 5.39 -6.03
CA VAL A 339 -3.31 5.99 -7.37
C VAL A 339 -2.33 7.13 -7.64
N GLU A 340 -2.08 8.01 -6.66
CA GLU A 340 -1.07 9.07 -6.79
C GLU A 340 0.35 8.51 -6.84
N GLN A 341 0.68 7.59 -5.92
CA GLN A 341 2.07 7.15 -5.69
C GLN A 341 2.57 6.09 -6.68
N ALA A 342 1.66 5.34 -7.31
CA ALA A 342 1.96 4.41 -8.38
C ALA A 342 1.61 4.96 -9.78
N ALA A 343 1.18 6.23 -9.86
CA ALA A 343 0.76 6.88 -11.09
C ALA A 343 -0.24 6.03 -11.89
N LEU A 344 -1.38 5.72 -11.26
CA LEU A 344 -2.41 4.86 -11.82
C LEU A 344 -3.62 5.67 -12.30
N ALA A 345 -4.46 5.02 -13.11
CA ALA A 345 -5.85 5.39 -13.35
C ALA A 345 -6.73 4.15 -13.10
N LEU A 346 -7.76 4.33 -12.28
CA LEU A 346 -8.81 3.32 -12.06
C LEU A 346 -10.04 3.72 -12.87
N ILE A 347 -10.45 2.85 -13.78
CA ILE A 347 -11.44 3.13 -14.81
C ILE A 347 -12.66 2.22 -14.54
N PRO A 348 -13.70 2.73 -13.84
CA PRO A 348 -14.91 1.97 -13.65
C PRO A 348 -15.70 1.89 -14.96
N ASP A 349 -16.02 0.68 -15.39
CA ASP A 349 -16.86 0.39 -16.54
C ASP A 349 -18.22 -0.10 -16.04
N ASP A 350 -19.26 0.73 -16.20
CA ASP A 350 -20.61 0.44 -15.73
C ASP A 350 -21.42 -0.42 -16.72
N ILE A 351 -20.92 -0.64 -17.94
CA ILE A 351 -21.52 -1.55 -18.92
C ILE A 351 -20.99 -2.97 -18.70
N GLU A 352 -19.65 -3.12 -18.68
CA GLU A 352 -19.01 -4.43 -18.47
C GLU A 352 -19.01 -4.87 -17.00
N GLN A 353 -19.36 -3.97 -16.08
CA GLN A 353 -19.29 -4.16 -14.63
C GLN A 353 -17.87 -4.52 -14.14
N ARG A 354 -16.85 -3.88 -14.69
CA ARG A 354 -15.44 -4.14 -14.34
C ARG A 354 -14.72 -2.86 -14.03
N ILE A 355 -13.75 -2.92 -13.13
CA ILE A 355 -12.82 -1.81 -12.88
C ILE A 355 -11.52 -2.15 -13.61
N LYS A 356 -11.12 -1.34 -14.59
CA LYS A 356 -9.84 -1.48 -15.28
C LYS A 356 -8.78 -0.67 -14.53
N LEU A 357 -7.58 -1.22 -14.41
CA LEU A 357 -6.42 -0.54 -13.82
C LEU A 357 -5.43 -0.26 -14.95
N GLN A 358 -4.97 0.99 -15.05
CA GLN A 358 -3.99 1.41 -16.04
C GLN A 358 -2.85 2.18 -15.38
N VAL A 359 -1.61 1.87 -15.76
CA VAL A 359 -0.42 2.63 -15.37
C VAL A 359 -0.24 3.78 -16.35
N LEU A 360 -0.13 5.01 -15.82
CA LEU A 360 0.03 6.20 -16.63
C LEU A 360 1.38 6.19 -17.35
N ARG A 361 1.33 6.39 -18.67
CA ARG A 361 2.49 6.37 -19.57
C ARG A 361 2.21 7.23 -20.81
N SER A 362 3.25 7.51 -21.59
CA SER A 362 3.12 8.19 -22.87
C SER A 362 2.18 7.43 -23.81
N ILE A 363 1.38 8.18 -24.56
CA ILE A 363 0.47 7.64 -25.57
C ILE A 363 1.26 7.43 -26.86
N SER A 364 1.12 6.27 -27.51
CA SER A 364 1.80 5.97 -28.78
C SER A 364 1.53 7.02 -29.85
N THR A 365 2.51 7.30 -30.71
CA THR A 365 2.33 8.16 -31.91
C THR A 365 1.39 7.53 -32.93
N ASP A 366 1.25 6.21 -32.91
CA ASP A 366 0.38 5.43 -33.80
C ASP A 366 -1.03 5.23 -33.23
N ALA A 367 -1.34 5.85 -32.09
CA ALA A 367 -2.69 5.79 -31.51
C ALA A 367 -3.71 6.49 -32.43
N GLY A 368 -4.98 6.09 -32.33
CA GLY A 368 -6.05 6.61 -33.17
C GLY A 368 -6.12 8.15 -33.17
N LEU A 369 -6.29 8.73 -34.35
CA LEU A 369 -6.27 10.19 -34.55
C LEU A 369 -7.68 10.76 -34.61
N TRP A 370 -7.96 11.72 -33.74
CA TRP A 370 -9.09 12.63 -33.86
C TRP A 370 -8.67 13.91 -34.58
N SER A 371 -9.47 14.33 -35.54
CA SER A 371 -9.29 15.55 -36.31
C SER A 371 -10.63 16.14 -36.74
N GLU A 372 -10.59 17.31 -37.38
CA GLU A 372 -11.77 17.97 -37.92
C GLU A 372 -12.57 17.11 -38.91
N GLU A 373 -11.98 16.03 -39.45
CA GLU A 373 -12.62 15.10 -40.38
C GLU A 373 -13.52 14.06 -39.68
N ASN A 374 -13.27 13.77 -38.39
CA ASN A 374 -13.98 12.70 -37.67
C ASN A 374 -14.56 13.14 -36.31
N ILE A 375 -14.39 14.40 -35.93
CA ILE A 375 -15.12 15.03 -34.83
C ILE A 375 -16.29 15.87 -35.37
N GLY A 376 -17.33 16.04 -34.56
CA GLY A 376 -18.49 16.85 -34.89
C GLY A 376 -18.09 18.30 -35.18
N GLN A 377 -18.56 18.85 -36.30
CA GLN A 377 -18.21 20.20 -36.73
C GLN A 377 -18.58 21.24 -35.66
N GLY A 378 -17.61 22.08 -35.27
CA GLY A 378 -17.82 23.14 -34.27
C GLY A 378 -17.97 22.66 -32.82
N SER A 379 -17.81 21.35 -32.55
CA SER A 379 -17.93 20.78 -31.19
C SER A 379 -16.67 20.98 -30.33
N LEU A 380 -15.49 21.05 -30.95
CA LEU A 380 -14.21 21.13 -30.23
C LEU A 380 -14.14 22.36 -29.32
N ARG A 381 -13.84 22.11 -28.05
CA ARG A 381 -13.52 23.12 -27.03
C ARG A 381 -12.17 22.78 -26.42
N ILE A 382 -11.33 23.78 -26.24
CA ILE A 382 -10.00 23.67 -25.65
C ILE A 382 -9.96 24.59 -24.44
N LYS A 383 -9.54 24.07 -23.29
CA LYS A 383 -9.42 24.83 -22.05
C LYS A 383 -8.15 24.46 -21.31
N ASP A 384 -7.28 25.42 -21.06
CA ASP A 384 -6.09 25.22 -20.23
C ASP A 384 -6.46 24.95 -18.77
N LYS A 385 -5.64 24.14 -18.09
CA LYS A 385 -5.76 23.82 -16.65
C LYS A 385 -4.53 24.31 -15.87
N PRO A 386 -4.33 25.64 -15.75
CA PRO A 386 -3.16 26.20 -15.06
C PRO A 386 -3.06 25.75 -13.59
N GLU A 387 -4.17 25.43 -12.94
CA GLU A 387 -4.23 24.93 -11.57
C GLU A 387 -3.56 23.56 -11.38
N LYS A 388 -3.45 22.78 -12.46
CA LYS A 388 -2.79 21.46 -12.44
C LYS A 388 -1.29 21.53 -12.65
N ARG A 389 -0.73 22.71 -12.94
CA ARG A 389 0.69 22.85 -13.25
C ARG A 389 1.57 22.56 -12.03
N ILE A 390 2.63 21.77 -12.21
CA ILE A 390 3.59 21.37 -11.18
C ILE A 390 5.00 21.57 -11.74
N THR A 391 5.83 22.37 -11.06
CA THR A 391 7.24 22.60 -11.44
C THR A 391 8.21 21.93 -10.47
N ASN A 392 7.78 21.75 -9.22
CA ASN A 392 8.54 21.10 -8.17
C ASN A 392 7.67 20.06 -7.48
N CYS A 393 8.21 18.85 -7.30
CA CYS A 393 7.54 17.78 -6.58
C CYS A 393 8.44 17.25 -5.46
N VAL A 394 7.86 17.17 -4.26
CA VAL A 394 8.51 16.73 -3.04
C VAL A 394 7.76 15.54 -2.48
N THR A 395 8.43 14.40 -2.35
CA THR A 395 7.89 13.18 -1.78
C THR A 395 8.58 12.87 -0.45
N TYR A 396 7.82 12.86 0.63
CA TYR A 396 8.22 12.35 1.94
C TYR A 396 7.93 10.84 2.00
N TYR A 397 8.91 10.05 2.42
CA TYR A 397 8.82 8.57 2.45
C TYR A 397 9.58 7.96 3.62
N GLY A 398 9.38 6.65 3.85
CA GLY A 398 9.92 5.96 5.01
C GLY A 398 9.22 6.39 6.29
N LEU A 399 7.92 6.11 6.40
CA LEU A 399 7.10 6.41 7.58
C LEU A 399 7.75 5.86 8.86
N ILE A 400 7.85 6.70 9.89
CA ILE A 400 8.51 6.35 11.16
C ILE A 400 7.54 5.58 12.06
N ASN A 401 6.43 6.21 12.43
CA ASN A 401 5.43 5.63 13.31
C ASN A 401 4.03 5.69 12.66
N PRO A 402 3.42 4.53 12.34
CA PRO A 402 2.08 4.47 11.76
C PRO A 402 0.92 4.97 12.63
N LEU A 403 1.15 5.20 13.93
CA LEU A 403 0.15 5.77 14.85
C LEU A 403 0.12 7.31 14.82
N GLU A 404 1.18 7.94 14.33
CA GLU A 404 1.28 9.39 14.24
C GLU A 404 0.65 9.91 12.94
N ASN A 405 0.43 11.22 12.83
CA ASN A 405 -0.22 11.80 11.66
C ASN A 405 0.59 11.56 10.38
N VAL A 406 -0.02 10.89 9.41
CA VAL A 406 0.56 10.55 8.11
C VAL A 406 0.74 11.75 7.18
N THR A 407 0.19 12.92 7.52
CA THR A 407 0.39 14.18 6.77
C THR A 407 1.42 15.10 7.41
N ASP A 408 2.05 14.69 8.53
CA ASP A 408 3.13 15.44 9.16
C ASP A 408 4.49 15.01 8.57
N ALA A 409 5.21 15.98 8.00
CA ALA A 409 6.57 15.78 7.48
C ALA A 409 7.55 15.21 8.52
N LYS A 410 7.34 15.50 9.81
CA LYS A 410 8.20 15.00 10.90
C LYS A 410 8.12 13.49 11.10
N ASN A 411 7.05 12.86 10.61
CA ASN A 411 6.83 11.42 10.74
C ASN A 411 7.46 10.61 9.59
N TYR A 412 8.32 11.22 8.77
CA TYR A 412 9.01 10.57 7.65
C TYR A 412 10.51 10.67 7.81
N ARG A 413 11.22 9.57 7.54
CA ARG A 413 12.69 9.51 7.64
C ARG A 413 13.38 10.27 6.52
N SER A 414 12.75 10.38 5.37
CA SER A 414 13.42 10.83 4.15
C SER A 414 12.50 11.64 3.25
N ILE A 415 13.15 12.44 2.41
CA ILE A 415 12.54 13.33 1.43
C ILE A 415 13.28 13.16 0.12
N GLU A 416 12.55 13.10 -0.99
CA GLU A 416 13.11 13.25 -2.33
C GLU A 416 12.41 14.43 -3.00
N ALA A 417 13.20 15.35 -3.54
CA ALA A 417 12.71 16.54 -4.21
C ALA A 417 13.24 16.57 -5.64
N PHE A 418 12.37 16.94 -6.57
CA PHE A 418 12.74 17.24 -7.96
C PHE A 418 12.20 18.63 -8.29
N ASP A 419 13.08 19.47 -8.81
CA ASP A 419 12.75 20.84 -9.21
C ASP A 419 13.13 21.05 -10.67
N ALA A 420 12.12 21.31 -11.51
CA ALA A 420 12.29 21.67 -12.91
C ALA A 420 11.85 23.12 -13.17
N THR A 421 11.79 23.96 -12.12
CA THR A 421 11.42 25.37 -12.25
C THR A 421 12.47 26.10 -13.09
N ASP A 422 12.00 26.76 -14.15
CA ASP A 422 12.84 27.60 -15.01
C ASP A 422 12.55 29.07 -14.70
N PHE A 423 13.36 29.67 -13.82
CA PHE A 423 13.16 31.04 -13.37
C PHE A 423 13.29 32.10 -14.49
N ASP A 424 13.85 31.75 -15.65
CA ASP A 424 13.91 32.65 -16.80
C ASP A 424 12.56 32.68 -17.57
N VAL A 425 11.73 31.65 -17.38
CA VAL A 425 10.40 31.51 -18.00
C VAL A 425 9.26 31.82 -17.01
N GLU A 426 9.49 31.62 -15.70
CA GLU A 426 8.46 31.78 -14.67
C GLU A 426 8.95 32.45 -13.37
N ASP A 427 8.12 33.35 -12.82
CA ASP A 427 8.45 34.09 -11.59
C ASP A 427 8.26 33.29 -10.29
N GLN A 428 7.48 32.18 -10.29
CA GLN A 428 7.15 31.44 -9.06
C GLN A 428 6.96 29.93 -9.26
N PRO A 429 7.57 29.08 -8.40
CA PRO A 429 7.39 27.64 -8.47
C PRO A 429 5.96 27.21 -8.08
N ARG A 430 5.52 26.06 -8.63
CA ARG A 430 4.30 25.35 -8.23
C ARG A 430 4.68 24.02 -7.59
N ILE A 431 4.67 24.01 -6.25
CA ILE A 431 5.17 22.89 -5.45
C ILE A 431 4.05 21.92 -5.10
N LYS A 432 4.21 20.66 -5.50
CA LYS A 432 3.39 19.53 -5.05
C LYS A 432 4.11 18.79 -3.92
N ARG A 433 3.40 18.55 -2.81
CA ARG A 433 3.90 17.73 -1.69
C ARG A 433 3.14 16.42 -1.63
N ILE A 434 3.86 15.31 -1.55
CA ILE A 434 3.33 13.95 -1.43
C ILE A 434 3.86 13.35 -0.14
N TYR A 435 2.97 12.81 0.68
CA TYR A 435 3.30 12.06 1.90
C TYR A 435 3.01 10.59 1.66
N SER A 436 4.05 9.80 1.44
CA SER A 436 3.92 8.39 1.07
C SER A 436 4.17 7.47 2.27
N ARG A 437 3.07 6.89 2.79
CA ARG A 437 3.17 5.76 3.74
C ARG A 437 3.60 4.44 3.08
N TRP A 438 3.51 4.35 1.74
CA TRP A 438 3.66 3.10 0.99
C TRP A 438 5.08 2.84 0.48
N ILE A 439 5.92 3.88 0.40
CA ILE A 439 7.32 3.77 0.02
C ILE A 439 8.16 3.63 1.30
N PRO A 440 8.78 2.47 1.56
CA PRO A 440 9.56 2.24 2.77
C PRO A 440 10.92 2.93 2.71
N ALA A 441 11.70 2.81 3.80
CA ALA A 441 13.09 3.25 3.82
C ALA A 441 13.90 2.63 2.66
N PHE A 442 14.94 3.32 2.21
CA PHE A 442 15.75 2.97 1.02
C PHE A 442 15.00 3.03 -0.33
N GLY A 443 13.72 3.42 -0.34
CA GLY A 443 12.89 3.58 -1.55
C GLY A 443 13.10 4.87 -2.34
N ARG A 444 14.29 5.49 -2.24
CA ARG A 444 14.60 6.79 -2.87
C ARG A 444 14.31 6.80 -4.37
N THR A 445 14.72 5.74 -5.09
CA THR A 445 14.54 5.64 -6.54
C THR A 445 13.07 5.51 -6.95
N ILE A 446 12.22 4.96 -6.08
CA ILE A 446 10.76 4.92 -6.29
C ILE A 446 10.18 6.33 -6.11
N ALA A 447 10.58 7.04 -5.06
CA ALA A 447 10.14 8.42 -4.81
C ALA A 447 10.62 9.38 -5.91
N ALA A 448 11.86 9.22 -6.40
CA ALA A 448 12.40 9.99 -7.52
C ALA A 448 11.58 9.77 -8.79
N ARG A 449 11.27 8.51 -9.12
CA ARG A 449 10.39 8.18 -10.26
C ARG A 449 9.02 8.84 -10.13
N LEU A 450 8.41 8.78 -8.96
CA LEU A 450 7.11 9.41 -8.70
C LEU A 450 7.18 10.91 -8.99
N ASN A 451 8.19 11.61 -8.46
CA ASN A 451 8.39 13.03 -8.72
C ASN A 451 8.58 13.33 -10.21
N LEU A 452 9.37 12.52 -10.91
CA LEU A 452 9.61 12.67 -12.36
C LEU A 452 8.32 12.49 -13.16
N ILE A 453 7.46 11.53 -12.82
CA ILE A 453 6.17 11.35 -13.51
C ILE A 453 5.25 12.54 -13.26
N GLN A 454 5.17 13.01 -12.01
CA GLN A 454 4.29 14.14 -11.65
C GLN A 454 4.74 15.43 -12.35
N VAL A 455 6.03 15.78 -12.27
CA VAL A 455 6.56 16.98 -12.95
C VAL A 455 6.59 16.80 -14.47
N GLY A 456 7.00 15.64 -14.96
CA GLY A 456 7.05 15.35 -16.40
C GLY A 456 5.70 15.49 -17.07
N ARG A 457 4.61 15.17 -16.37
CA ARG A 457 3.24 15.33 -16.86
C ARG A 457 2.69 16.74 -16.73
N TYR A 458 2.95 17.40 -15.60
CA TYR A 458 2.28 18.63 -15.22
C TYR A 458 3.18 19.89 -15.30
N SER A 459 4.41 19.76 -15.79
CA SER A 459 5.34 20.88 -16.06
C SER A 459 4.69 21.97 -16.93
N ARG A 460 3.99 21.54 -17.97
CA ARG A 460 3.08 22.36 -18.76
C ARG A 460 1.67 22.11 -18.27
N ALA A 461 0.90 23.18 -18.11
CA ALA A 461 -0.51 23.07 -17.75
C ALA A 461 -1.23 22.22 -18.81
N PRO A 462 -1.82 21.06 -18.45
CA PRO A 462 -2.48 20.22 -19.43
C PRO A 462 -3.73 20.93 -19.96
N ARG A 463 -4.01 20.74 -21.25
CA ARG A 463 -5.27 21.18 -21.86
C ARG A 463 -6.37 20.15 -21.65
N GLN A 464 -7.56 20.62 -21.34
CA GLN A 464 -8.78 19.85 -21.44
C GLN A 464 -9.40 20.06 -22.83
N PHE A 465 -9.77 18.97 -23.47
CA PHE A 465 -10.45 18.94 -24.75
C PHE A 465 -11.86 18.38 -24.56
N SER A 466 -12.86 19.01 -25.17
CA SER A 466 -14.22 18.44 -25.26
C SER A 466 -14.66 18.47 -26.71
N PHE A 467 -15.15 17.36 -27.25
CA PHE A 467 -15.67 17.27 -28.62
C PHE A 467 -16.66 16.11 -28.75
N ASP A 468 -17.51 16.19 -29.77
CA ASP A 468 -18.53 15.17 -30.06
C ASP A 468 -18.04 14.26 -31.18
N VAL A 469 -18.34 12.97 -31.09
CA VAL A 469 -18.14 12.00 -32.19
C VAL A 469 -19.41 11.20 -32.38
N PHE A 470 -19.56 10.54 -33.53
CA PHE A 470 -20.72 9.67 -33.75
C PHE A 470 -20.76 8.53 -32.73
N ARG A 471 -21.97 8.12 -32.33
CA ARG A 471 -22.16 7.09 -31.30
C ARG A 471 -21.51 5.73 -31.62
N ASN A 472 -21.35 5.39 -32.89
CA ASN A 472 -20.70 4.16 -33.34
C ASN A 472 -19.17 4.25 -33.44
N ALA A 473 -18.59 5.42 -33.15
CA ALA A 473 -17.15 5.59 -33.20
C ALA A 473 -16.47 4.72 -32.13
N PRO A 474 -15.36 4.02 -32.45
CA PRO A 474 -14.69 3.10 -31.54
C PRO A 474 -13.84 3.85 -30.51
N VAL A 475 -14.50 4.44 -29.50
CA VAL A 475 -13.87 5.11 -28.37
C VAL A 475 -13.90 4.24 -27.11
N ALA A 476 -12.78 4.20 -26.39
CA ALA A 476 -12.66 3.56 -25.09
C ALA A 476 -12.56 4.61 -23.98
N PHE A 477 -13.34 4.46 -22.92
CA PHE A 477 -13.18 5.24 -21.70
C PHE A 477 -11.82 4.96 -21.06
N GLY A 478 -11.04 6.01 -20.76
CA GLY A 478 -9.63 5.89 -20.34
C GLY A 478 -8.63 5.66 -21.47
N GLY A 479 -9.10 5.46 -22.71
CA GLY A 479 -8.26 5.25 -23.88
C GLY A 479 -7.38 6.45 -24.24
N GLY A 480 -6.18 6.17 -24.75
CA GLY A 480 -5.24 7.17 -25.25
C GLY A 480 -5.33 7.33 -26.77
N TYR A 481 -5.42 8.58 -27.24
CA TYR A 481 -5.59 8.95 -28.64
C TYR A 481 -4.67 10.14 -29.00
N ARG A 482 -4.60 10.45 -30.29
CA ARG A 482 -4.00 11.68 -30.82
C ARG A 482 -5.09 12.65 -31.24
N LEU A 483 -4.85 13.95 -31.07
CA LEU A 483 -5.73 15.02 -31.52
C LEU A 483 -4.94 16.00 -32.38
N SER A 484 -5.43 16.26 -33.59
CA SER A 484 -4.91 17.32 -34.45
C SER A 484 -6.06 18.20 -34.93
N ALA A 485 -5.96 19.50 -34.69
CA ALA A 485 -6.98 20.47 -35.07
C ALA A 485 -6.32 21.80 -35.45
N TRP A 486 -7.01 22.63 -36.24
CA TRP A 486 -6.50 23.94 -36.65
C TRP A 486 -5.87 24.80 -35.53
N PRO A 487 -6.46 24.94 -34.31
CA PRO A 487 -5.86 25.74 -33.24
C PRO A 487 -4.66 25.10 -32.54
N LEU A 488 -4.29 23.85 -32.89
CA LEU A 488 -3.17 23.13 -32.31
C LEU A 488 -1.98 23.19 -33.28
N GLN A 489 -1.02 24.06 -33.00
CA GLN A 489 0.09 24.34 -33.91
C GLN A 489 1.43 24.35 -33.18
N LEU A 490 2.47 23.95 -33.90
CA LEU A 490 3.88 24.11 -33.54
C LEU A 490 4.31 25.58 -33.75
N PRO A 491 5.48 26.01 -33.23
CA PRO A 491 6.00 27.36 -33.47
C PRO A 491 6.19 27.72 -34.96
N THR A 492 6.30 26.72 -35.83
CA THR A 492 6.36 26.89 -37.30
C THR A 492 5.00 27.21 -37.94
N GLY A 493 3.90 27.08 -37.19
CA GLY A 493 2.53 27.14 -37.71
C GLY A 493 2.01 25.80 -38.26
N GLU A 494 2.84 24.76 -38.29
CA GLU A 494 2.42 23.41 -38.68
C GLU A 494 1.48 22.80 -37.63
N ARG A 495 0.54 21.95 -38.05
CA ARG A 495 -0.40 21.28 -37.14
C ARG A 495 0.35 20.37 -36.17
N GLU A 496 0.03 20.49 -34.89
CA GLU A 496 0.55 19.61 -33.85
C GLU A 496 -0.37 18.38 -33.66
N SER A 497 0.22 17.21 -33.41
CA SER A 497 -0.49 15.99 -33.01
C SER A 497 -0.34 15.78 -31.50
N VAL A 498 -1.38 16.15 -30.76
CA VAL A 498 -1.36 16.21 -29.30
C VAL A 498 -1.82 14.87 -28.71
N PRO A 499 -1.08 14.25 -27.77
CA PRO A 499 -1.57 13.08 -27.05
C PRO A 499 -2.67 13.45 -26.05
N ILE A 500 -3.81 12.78 -26.13
CA ILE A 500 -4.98 13.01 -25.28
C ILE A 500 -5.49 11.71 -24.68
N GLN A 501 -5.94 11.73 -23.42
CA GLN A 501 -6.57 10.60 -22.76
C GLN A 501 -8.03 10.91 -22.43
N VAL A 502 -8.95 10.00 -22.76
CA VAL A 502 -10.39 10.17 -22.50
C VAL A 502 -10.65 10.07 -21.00
N VAL A 503 -11.04 11.17 -20.36
CA VAL A 503 -11.32 11.25 -18.92
C VAL A 503 -12.80 11.17 -18.59
N SER A 504 -13.69 11.37 -19.55
CA SER A 504 -15.14 11.20 -19.42
C SER A 504 -15.74 10.87 -20.78
N LEU A 505 -16.73 9.97 -20.79
CA LEU A 505 -17.44 9.58 -22.00
C LEU A 505 -18.95 9.63 -21.73
N GLN A 506 -19.65 10.53 -22.42
CA GLN A 506 -21.10 10.68 -22.31
C GLN A 506 -21.78 10.22 -23.60
N ALA A 507 -22.54 9.13 -23.52
CA ALA A 507 -23.34 8.65 -24.64
C ALA A 507 -24.71 9.37 -24.70
N GLU A 508 -24.94 10.09 -25.79
CA GLU A 508 -26.24 10.68 -26.15
C GLU A 508 -26.94 9.82 -27.21
N GLU A 509 -28.05 10.29 -27.80
CA GLU A 509 -28.82 9.48 -28.76
C GLU A 509 -28.01 9.18 -30.03
N ALA A 510 -27.54 10.21 -30.75
CA ALA A 510 -26.79 10.08 -32.01
C ALA A 510 -25.28 10.35 -31.86
N TRP A 511 -24.90 11.09 -30.83
CA TRP A 511 -23.54 11.53 -30.56
C TRP A 511 -23.05 10.91 -29.26
N GLN A 512 -21.73 10.89 -29.09
CA GLN A 512 -21.11 10.70 -27.79
C GLN A 512 -20.10 11.83 -27.60
N ARG A 513 -20.19 12.47 -26.43
CA ARG A 513 -19.31 13.57 -26.05
C ARG A 513 -18.12 13.02 -25.27
N LEU A 514 -16.93 13.36 -25.73
CA LEU A 514 -15.68 13.00 -25.10
C LEU A 514 -15.15 14.22 -24.36
N ASP A 515 -14.83 14.06 -23.09
CA ASP A 515 -13.88 14.95 -22.43
C ASP A 515 -12.55 14.24 -22.30
N CYS A 516 -11.50 14.89 -22.80
CA CYS A 516 -10.15 14.38 -22.78
C CYS A 516 -9.22 15.35 -22.05
N GLU A 517 -8.13 14.83 -21.51
CA GLU A 517 -7.05 15.61 -20.94
C GLU A 517 -5.76 15.33 -21.72
N GLU A 518 -4.97 16.38 -21.96
CA GLU A 518 -3.65 16.25 -22.56
C GLU A 518 -2.73 15.37 -21.70
N ALA A 519 -2.11 14.37 -22.32
CA ALA A 519 -1.26 13.40 -21.67
C ALA A 519 0.16 13.47 -22.25
N ARG A 520 0.83 14.61 -22.04
CA ARG A 520 2.25 14.76 -22.35
C ARG A 520 3.10 14.26 -21.19
N PHE A 521 4.22 13.65 -21.52
CA PHE A 521 5.30 13.34 -20.60
C PHE A 521 6.53 14.00 -21.18
N ILE A 522 7.23 14.82 -20.41
CA ILE A 522 8.60 15.22 -20.79
C ILE A 522 9.42 13.93 -20.91
N ASP A 523 10.20 13.81 -21.98
CA ASP A 523 11.22 12.76 -22.14
C ASP A 523 12.33 12.97 -21.10
N LEU A 524 12.00 12.64 -19.86
CA LEU A 524 12.96 12.34 -18.82
C LEU A 524 13.40 10.91 -19.12
N GLU A 525 14.72 10.66 -19.23
CA GLU A 525 15.38 9.41 -19.64
C GLU A 525 14.46 8.17 -19.71
N GLU A 526 14.44 7.49 -20.87
CA GLU A 526 13.65 6.26 -21.07
C GLU A 526 13.77 5.35 -19.84
N LEU A 527 12.64 5.16 -19.17
CA LEU A 527 12.65 4.63 -17.81
C LEU A 527 13.02 3.15 -17.85
N ASP A 528 14.26 2.85 -17.50
CA ASP A 528 14.73 1.48 -17.40
C ASP A 528 14.06 0.77 -16.20
N LEU A 529 13.05 -0.06 -16.49
CA LEU A 529 12.36 -0.86 -15.48
C LEU A 529 13.17 -2.11 -15.06
N ASN A 530 14.20 -2.47 -15.83
CA ASN A 530 15.06 -3.64 -15.58
C ASN A 530 16.22 -3.28 -14.64
N ASN A 531 16.68 -2.03 -14.67
CA ASN A 531 17.74 -1.54 -13.79
C ASN A 531 17.21 -1.10 -12.41
N ARG A 532 17.42 -1.98 -11.42
CA ARG A 532 16.99 -1.79 -10.04
C ARG A 532 18.15 -1.25 -9.21
N VAL A 533 18.11 0.05 -8.94
CA VAL A 533 19.11 0.73 -8.11
C VAL A 533 18.56 0.99 -6.72
N ILE A 534 19.33 0.57 -5.70
CA ILE A 534 19.05 0.81 -4.29
C ILE A 534 20.19 1.66 -3.74
N VAL A 535 19.85 2.86 -3.25
CA VAL A 535 20.83 3.84 -2.75
C VAL A 535 20.76 3.89 -1.23
N ILE A 536 21.92 3.80 -0.58
CA ILE A 536 22.09 3.89 0.87
C ILE A 536 22.88 5.16 1.17
N ASP A 537 22.17 6.17 1.68
CA ASP A 537 22.66 7.54 1.92
C ASP A 537 22.83 7.88 3.41
N GLY A 538 22.44 6.98 4.31
CA GLY A 538 22.55 7.15 5.75
C GLY A 538 23.21 5.95 6.41
N ASN A 539 23.88 6.19 7.54
CA ASN A 539 24.46 5.12 8.35
C ASN A 539 23.38 4.12 8.75
N ALA A 540 23.71 2.84 8.62
CA ALA A 540 22.78 1.76 8.88
C ALA A 540 23.52 0.57 9.48
N PHE A 541 22.80 -0.34 10.12
CA PHE A 541 23.39 -1.47 10.83
C PHE A 541 22.70 -2.76 10.43
N ASN A 542 23.48 -3.83 10.29
CA ASN A 542 22.99 -5.19 10.09
C ASN A 542 21.98 -5.32 8.93
N LEU A 543 22.34 -4.77 7.76
CA LEU A 543 21.44 -4.76 6.60
C LEU A 543 21.38 -6.12 5.91
N ASN A 544 20.18 -6.51 5.48
CA ASN A 544 19.97 -7.62 4.55
C ASN A 544 19.55 -7.06 3.18
N PHE A 545 20.42 -7.22 2.19
CA PHE A 545 20.23 -6.65 0.86
C PHE A 545 19.07 -7.29 0.10
N ARG A 546 18.85 -8.60 0.26
CA ARG A 546 17.69 -9.26 -0.33
C ARG A 546 16.38 -8.76 0.26
N THR A 547 16.31 -8.63 1.59
CA THR A 547 15.12 -8.10 2.27
C THR A 547 14.80 -6.67 1.82
N ILE A 548 15.82 -5.80 1.66
CA ILE A 548 15.60 -4.44 1.16
C ILE A 548 15.06 -4.47 -0.29
N HIS A 549 15.66 -5.31 -1.15
CA HIS A 549 15.17 -5.47 -2.52
C HIS A 549 13.69 -5.88 -2.55
N ASP A 550 13.30 -6.86 -1.74
CA ASP A 550 11.93 -7.41 -1.74
C ASP A 550 10.88 -6.45 -1.19
N GLY A 551 11.30 -5.47 -0.39
CA GLY A 551 10.42 -4.38 0.04
C GLY A 551 10.16 -3.32 -1.02
N LEU A 552 10.92 -3.31 -2.12
CA LEU A 552 10.95 -2.24 -3.12
C LEU A 552 10.59 -2.71 -4.54
N PHE A 553 11.03 -3.92 -4.91
CA PHE A 553 10.86 -4.47 -6.25
C PHE A 553 10.21 -5.87 -6.22
N PRO A 554 9.45 -6.24 -7.27
CA PRO A 554 8.87 -7.58 -7.40
C PRO A 554 9.97 -8.65 -7.56
N PRO A 555 9.63 -9.95 -7.64
CA PRO A 555 10.61 -10.97 -8.02
C PRO A 555 11.39 -10.62 -9.31
N LEU A 556 12.61 -11.14 -9.43
CA LEU A 556 13.49 -10.85 -10.57
C LEU A 556 13.06 -11.66 -11.79
N LEU A 557 13.12 -11.03 -12.97
CA LEU A 557 12.94 -11.66 -14.28
C LEU A 557 14.27 -11.67 -15.06
N ALA A 558 14.33 -12.43 -16.15
CA ALA A 558 15.49 -12.42 -17.04
C ALA A 558 15.73 -11.01 -17.61
N GLY A 559 16.99 -10.56 -17.61
CA GLY A 559 17.37 -9.22 -18.07
C GLY A 559 17.37 -8.13 -16.98
N ASP A 560 16.81 -8.39 -15.80
CA ASP A 560 16.91 -7.46 -14.67
C ASP A 560 18.37 -7.34 -14.19
N THR A 561 18.71 -6.17 -13.65
CA THR A 561 19.99 -5.93 -12.96
C THR A 561 19.74 -5.25 -11.62
N VAL A 562 20.50 -5.59 -10.58
CA VAL A 562 20.37 -5.00 -9.24
C VAL A 562 21.70 -4.41 -8.82
N THR A 563 21.67 -3.13 -8.47
CA THR A 563 22.84 -2.39 -7.99
C THR A 563 22.55 -1.76 -6.63
N PHE A 564 23.36 -2.10 -5.64
CA PHE A 564 23.41 -1.45 -4.35
C PHE A 564 24.50 -0.39 -4.36
N VAL A 565 24.14 0.87 -4.10
CA VAL A 565 25.08 1.99 -4.03
C VAL A 565 25.19 2.47 -2.58
N ILE A 566 26.38 2.34 -2.01
CA ILE A 566 26.69 2.83 -0.67
C ILE A 566 27.49 4.12 -0.83
N ASN A 567 26.87 5.27 -0.59
CA ASN A 567 27.47 6.56 -0.91
C ASN A 567 28.60 6.97 0.05
N SER A 568 29.38 7.96 -0.37
CA SER A 568 30.48 8.48 0.45
C SER A 568 29.97 9.05 1.77
N GLY A 569 30.76 8.93 2.84
CA GLY A 569 30.37 9.34 4.20
C GLY A 569 29.43 8.37 4.93
N VAL A 570 28.87 7.37 4.24
CA VAL A 570 27.99 6.36 4.84
C VAL A 570 28.80 5.21 5.43
N ILE A 571 28.44 4.76 6.62
CA ILE A 571 28.98 3.57 7.27
C ILE A 571 27.84 2.56 7.48
N ILE A 572 28.00 1.37 6.92
CA ILE A 572 27.19 0.21 7.25
C ILE A 572 27.92 -0.61 8.31
N GLY A 573 27.35 -0.67 9.51
CA GLY A 573 27.95 -1.28 10.70
C GLY A 573 27.21 -2.52 11.21
N SER A 574 27.67 -3.02 12.36
CA SER A 574 26.97 -4.05 13.12
C SER A 574 26.98 -3.72 14.62
N HIS A 575 25.85 -3.94 15.28
CA HIS A 575 25.75 -3.88 16.74
C HIS A 575 26.02 -5.23 17.43
N SER A 576 26.25 -6.29 16.66
CA SER A 576 26.57 -7.63 17.18
C SER A 576 27.81 -8.23 16.52
N THR A 577 28.63 -8.96 17.28
CA THR A 577 29.73 -9.74 16.69
C THR A 577 29.23 -11.01 16.00
N SER A 578 27.99 -11.44 16.27
CA SER A 578 27.37 -12.61 15.64
C SER A 578 26.59 -12.30 14.36
N LEU A 579 26.28 -11.03 14.10
CA LEU A 579 25.58 -10.60 12.90
C LEU A 579 26.53 -9.79 12.01
N PRO A 580 26.56 -10.04 10.69
CA PRO A 580 27.38 -9.26 9.78
C PRO A 580 26.81 -7.85 9.61
N ALA A 581 27.65 -6.90 9.18
CA ALA A 581 27.19 -5.56 8.84
C ALA A 581 26.28 -5.57 7.59
N ILE A 582 26.66 -6.37 6.58
CA ILE A 582 25.85 -6.66 5.40
C ILE A 582 25.69 -8.17 5.27
N ASN A 583 24.45 -8.61 5.11
CA ASN A 583 24.10 -9.92 4.57
C ASN A 583 23.58 -9.74 3.15
N LEU A 584 24.25 -10.33 2.16
CA LEU A 584 23.84 -10.26 0.76
C LEU A 584 22.46 -10.93 0.53
N GLY A 585 22.13 -11.95 1.30
CA GLY A 585 20.94 -12.78 1.10
C GLY A 585 21.08 -13.78 -0.05
N ALA A 586 19.98 -14.49 -0.32
CA ALA A 586 19.88 -15.47 -1.41
C ALA A 586 19.28 -14.83 -2.66
N TRP A 587 19.81 -15.17 -3.84
CA TRP A 587 19.38 -14.63 -5.12
C TRP A 587 19.12 -15.77 -6.12
N PRO A 588 18.29 -15.56 -7.16
CA PRO A 588 18.07 -16.56 -8.20
C PRO A 588 19.38 -16.98 -8.88
N ALA A 589 19.46 -18.25 -9.30
CA ALA A 589 20.64 -18.76 -10.00
C ALA A 589 20.91 -17.97 -11.30
N GLY A 590 22.18 -17.68 -11.57
CA GLY A 590 22.61 -16.89 -12.74
C GLY A 590 22.49 -15.38 -12.58
N PHE A 591 21.79 -14.89 -11.55
CA PHE A 591 21.70 -13.46 -11.26
C PHE A 591 22.89 -13.00 -10.40
N VAL A 592 23.56 -11.90 -10.77
CA VAL A 592 24.74 -11.39 -10.05
C VAL A 592 24.48 -9.95 -9.61
N PRO A 593 24.11 -9.70 -8.33
CA PRO A 593 23.94 -8.35 -7.82
C PRO A 593 25.29 -7.59 -7.78
N ALA A 594 25.23 -6.29 -8.02
CA ALA A 594 26.37 -5.39 -7.94
C ALA A 594 26.34 -4.55 -6.66
N ILE A 595 27.49 -4.41 -6.02
CA ILE A 595 27.72 -3.52 -4.87
C ILE A 595 28.73 -2.47 -5.30
N ARG A 596 28.28 -1.21 -5.37
CA ARG A 596 29.12 -0.03 -5.58
C ARG A 596 29.42 0.61 -4.23
N LEU A 597 30.61 0.35 -3.71
CA LEU A 597 31.03 0.83 -2.40
C LEU A 597 31.85 2.11 -2.53
N ARG A 598 31.26 3.25 -2.15
CA ARG A 598 31.94 4.55 -2.01
C ARG A 598 32.13 4.95 -0.54
N GLY A 599 31.30 4.41 0.36
CA GLY A 599 31.39 4.59 1.81
C GLY A 599 32.20 3.50 2.53
N GLY A 600 31.76 3.16 3.74
CA GLY A 600 32.39 2.18 4.62
C GLY A 600 31.46 1.02 5.00
N VAL A 601 32.00 -0.19 5.10
CA VAL A 601 31.32 -1.38 5.64
C VAL A 601 32.22 -2.02 6.71
N ARG A 602 31.70 -2.18 7.91
CA ARG A 602 32.54 -2.42 9.09
C ARG A 602 31.89 -3.37 10.09
N GLY A 603 32.63 -4.39 10.52
CA GLY A 603 32.21 -5.29 11.60
C GLY A 603 32.26 -4.65 12.99
N LYS A 604 31.65 -5.31 13.98
CA LYS A 604 31.74 -4.93 15.40
C LYS A 604 33.04 -5.41 16.04
N GLY A 605 33.63 -4.62 16.93
CA GLY A 605 34.80 -5.04 17.70
C GLY A 605 34.50 -6.10 18.76
N GLY A 606 35.41 -7.05 18.94
CA GLY A 606 35.30 -8.09 19.97
C GLY A 606 35.56 -7.56 21.38
N ALA A 607 34.82 -8.06 22.37
CA ALA A 607 35.01 -7.66 23.77
C ALA A 607 36.36 -8.14 24.33
N GLY A 608 37.02 -7.33 25.15
CA GLY A 608 38.24 -7.72 25.84
C GLY A 608 38.00 -8.82 26.89
N GLY A 609 38.96 -9.71 27.06
CA GLY A 609 38.90 -10.79 28.05
C GLY A 609 39.02 -10.28 29.48
N ASN A 610 38.26 -10.86 30.41
CA ASN A 610 38.36 -10.50 31.82
C ASN A 610 39.71 -10.93 32.41
N GLY A 611 40.31 -10.12 33.27
CA GLY A 611 41.49 -10.50 34.04
C GLY A 611 41.20 -11.64 35.01
N GLY A 612 42.14 -12.57 35.13
CA GLY A 612 42.03 -13.73 36.01
C GLY A 612 42.01 -13.33 37.48
N SER A 613 41.17 -13.97 38.29
CA SER A 613 41.28 -13.90 39.76
C SER A 613 42.59 -14.57 40.22
N ALA A 614 43.02 -14.33 41.46
CA ALA A 614 44.19 -14.98 42.02
C ALA A 614 44.15 -16.51 41.79
N GLY A 615 45.26 -17.07 41.32
CA GLY A 615 45.37 -18.50 40.97
C GLY A 615 44.72 -18.92 39.64
N ASN A 616 44.04 -18.02 38.92
CA ASN A 616 43.33 -18.33 37.67
C ASN A 616 43.96 -17.66 36.44
N SER A 617 43.78 -18.31 35.29
CA SER A 617 44.13 -17.74 33.98
C SER A 617 43.22 -16.57 33.60
N GLY A 618 43.70 -15.69 32.73
CA GLY A 618 42.88 -14.62 32.15
C GLY A 618 41.87 -15.16 31.14
N GLY A 619 40.72 -14.49 31.04
CA GLY A 619 39.70 -14.78 30.03
C GLY A 619 40.18 -14.42 28.62
N ALA A 620 39.76 -15.20 27.63
CA ALA A 620 40.03 -14.90 26.23
C ALA A 620 39.23 -13.67 25.77
N GLY A 621 39.80 -12.91 24.83
CA GLY A 621 39.07 -11.88 24.12
C GLY A 621 38.04 -12.47 23.15
N GLY A 622 36.91 -11.80 22.99
CA GLY A 622 35.89 -12.14 22.00
C GLY A 622 36.35 -11.85 20.58
N GLY A 623 35.86 -12.62 19.61
CA GLY A 623 36.14 -12.38 18.18
C GLY A 623 35.48 -11.10 17.67
N GLY A 624 36.10 -10.47 16.67
CA GLY A 624 35.49 -9.38 15.91
C GLY A 624 34.40 -9.90 14.96
N GLY A 625 33.41 -9.05 14.68
CA GLY A 625 32.29 -9.37 13.79
C GLY A 625 32.65 -9.25 12.30
N THR A 626 31.92 -9.99 11.47
CA THR A 626 32.04 -9.96 10.01
C THR A 626 31.49 -8.66 9.41
N ALA A 627 32.14 -8.14 8.37
CA ALA A 627 31.64 -6.97 7.65
C ALA A 627 30.62 -7.37 6.56
N LEU A 628 31.02 -8.17 5.57
CA LEU A 628 30.14 -8.62 4.50
C LEU A 628 30.04 -10.15 4.50
N TYR A 629 28.80 -10.66 4.52
CA TYR A 629 28.48 -12.08 4.39
C TYR A 629 27.74 -12.36 3.08
N ALA A 630 28.20 -13.35 2.33
CA ALA A 630 27.62 -13.78 1.06
C ALA A 630 27.76 -15.30 0.84
N ARG A 631 26.76 -15.91 0.20
CA ARG A 631 26.81 -17.30 -0.30
C ARG A 631 26.31 -17.40 -1.75
N HIS A 632 26.33 -16.28 -2.46
CA HIS A 632 25.83 -16.13 -3.81
C HIS A 632 26.77 -15.23 -4.62
N PRO A 633 27.05 -15.51 -5.91
CA PRO A 633 27.92 -14.68 -6.73
C PRO A 633 27.53 -13.19 -6.75
N PHE A 634 28.49 -12.29 -6.57
CA PHE A 634 28.26 -10.83 -6.62
C PHE A 634 29.48 -10.08 -7.16
N THR A 635 29.24 -8.89 -7.71
CA THR A 635 30.32 -7.96 -8.09
C THR A 635 30.48 -6.89 -7.02
N LEU A 636 31.71 -6.65 -6.58
CA LEU A 636 32.07 -5.61 -5.63
C LEU A 636 32.99 -4.59 -6.30
N GLU A 637 32.45 -3.41 -6.59
CA GLU A 637 33.18 -2.28 -7.13
C GLU A 637 33.57 -1.34 -5.98
N LEU A 638 34.87 -1.29 -5.68
CA LEU A 638 35.45 -0.42 -4.66
C LEU A 638 35.83 0.91 -5.32
N PHE A 639 35.31 2.02 -4.82
CA PHE A 639 35.71 3.36 -5.26
C PHE A 639 36.83 3.92 -4.37
N GLU A 640 37.49 4.98 -4.84
CA GLU A 640 38.48 5.69 -4.04
C GLU A 640 37.83 6.22 -2.74
N GLY A 641 38.52 6.03 -1.60
CA GLY A 641 38.00 6.37 -0.27
C GLY A 641 37.07 5.33 0.37
N ALA A 642 36.71 4.26 -0.35
CA ALA A 642 35.93 3.15 0.21
C ALA A 642 36.66 2.48 1.38
N SER A 643 35.93 1.85 2.31
CA SER A 643 36.53 1.01 3.34
C SER A 643 35.69 -0.23 3.61
N LEU A 644 36.27 -1.42 3.59
CA LEU A 644 35.57 -2.66 3.93
C LEU A 644 36.42 -3.50 4.87
N TRP A 645 35.99 -3.65 6.12
CA TRP A 645 36.82 -4.34 7.10
C TRP A 645 36.07 -4.99 8.26
N GLY A 646 36.54 -6.19 8.63
CA GLY A 646 36.01 -6.94 9.77
C GLY A 646 36.39 -6.29 11.10
N GLY A 647 35.61 -6.54 12.15
CA GLY A 647 35.93 -6.02 13.49
C GLY A 647 37.25 -6.56 14.01
N GLY A 648 37.97 -5.77 14.81
CA GLY A 648 39.14 -6.22 15.54
C GLY A 648 38.75 -7.20 16.65
N GLY A 649 39.61 -8.18 16.93
CA GLY A 649 39.42 -9.09 18.07
C GLY A 649 39.70 -8.41 19.41
N GLY A 650 39.03 -8.81 20.49
CA GLY A 650 39.32 -8.29 21.82
C GLY A 650 40.68 -8.76 22.34
N GLY A 651 41.38 -7.95 23.12
CA GLY A 651 42.62 -8.35 23.78
C GLY A 651 42.35 -9.38 24.88
N GLY A 652 43.31 -10.26 25.14
CA GLY A 652 43.22 -11.23 26.23
C GLY A 652 43.39 -10.58 27.60
N GLY A 653 42.66 -11.09 28.59
CA GLY A 653 42.83 -10.70 30.00
C GLY A 653 44.15 -11.22 30.56
N GLY A 654 44.78 -10.45 31.45
CA GLY A 654 45.98 -10.87 32.15
C GLY A 654 45.68 -12.00 33.16
N ALA A 655 46.67 -12.85 33.43
CA ALA A 655 46.56 -13.89 34.45
C ALA A 655 46.49 -13.29 35.87
N GLY A 656 45.83 -13.97 36.81
CA GLY A 656 45.90 -13.60 38.22
C GLY A 656 47.23 -14.01 38.86
N GLY A 657 47.65 -13.28 39.90
CA GLY A 657 48.83 -13.61 40.71
C GLY A 657 48.65 -14.91 41.51
N PRO A 658 49.70 -15.40 42.21
CA PRO A 658 49.62 -16.61 43.02
C PRO A 658 48.62 -16.49 44.17
N SER A 659 48.02 -17.63 44.56
CA SER A 659 46.96 -17.69 45.59
C SER A 659 47.50 -17.81 47.04
N SER A 660 48.82 -17.94 47.25
CA SER A 660 49.41 -18.24 48.56
C SER A 660 49.95 -17.00 49.28
N THR A 661 49.11 -16.47 50.18
CA THR A 661 49.39 -15.84 51.48
C THR A 661 50.53 -14.82 51.65
N ILE A 662 50.13 -13.63 52.14
CA ILE A 662 50.84 -12.53 52.84
C ILE A 662 51.02 -11.20 52.04
N GLY A 663 50.72 -11.18 50.75
CA GLY A 663 50.49 -9.93 50.00
C GLY A 663 49.50 -10.16 48.86
N GLY A 664 48.37 -9.48 48.85
CA GLY A 664 47.19 -9.81 48.03
C GLY A 664 47.51 -10.23 46.59
N GLY A 665 47.24 -11.49 46.25
CA GLY A 665 47.34 -12.01 44.89
C GLY A 665 46.45 -11.18 43.96
N GLY A 666 47.08 -10.33 43.16
CA GLY A 666 46.38 -9.34 42.34
C GLY A 666 45.47 -10.00 41.30
N ARG A 667 44.32 -9.38 41.05
CA ARG A 667 43.48 -9.72 39.90
C ARG A 667 44.19 -9.25 38.62
N GLY A 668 44.19 -10.05 37.56
CA GLY A 668 44.78 -9.68 36.28
C GLY A 668 44.17 -8.41 35.69
N GLY A 669 44.93 -7.72 34.82
CA GLY A 669 44.41 -6.60 34.04
C GLY A 669 43.39 -7.06 33.01
N GLY A 670 42.35 -6.27 32.74
CA GLY A 670 41.36 -6.58 31.71
C GLY A 670 41.89 -6.34 30.30
N GLY A 671 41.53 -7.19 29.33
CA GLY A 671 41.90 -7.01 27.92
C GLY A 671 41.21 -5.80 27.30
N GLY A 672 41.84 -5.15 26.34
CA GLY A 672 41.24 -4.03 25.59
C GLY A 672 40.20 -4.51 24.58
N GLY A 673 39.20 -3.68 24.28
CA GLY A 673 38.18 -4.00 23.27
C GLY A 673 38.71 -3.86 21.85
N GLY A 674 38.27 -4.70 20.92
CA GLY A 674 38.65 -4.61 19.50
C GLY A 674 38.00 -3.42 18.79
N ALA A 675 38.58 -2.99 17.67
CA ALA A 675 38.04 -1.92 16.83
C ALA A 675 36.79 -2.35 16.05
N GLY A 676 35.89 -1.43 15.74
CA GLY A 676 34.68 -1.67 14.93
C GLY A 676 33.74 -0.50 15.00
N VAL A 677 32.67 -0.44 14.17
CA VAL A 677 31.71 0.69 14.21
C VAL A 677 31.25 0.96 15.62
N ASP A 678 30.85 -0.13 16.29
CA ASP A 678 30.90 -0.22 17.73
C ASP A 678 32.18 -0.95 18.14
N GLY A 679 33.02 -0.27 18.93
CA GLY A 679 34.15 -0.92 19.56
C GLY A 679 33.70 -2.00 20.56
N GLY A 680 34.55 -3.00 20.76
CA GLY A 680 34.36 -3.96 21.84
C GLY A 680 34.47 -3.27 23.19
N SER A 681 33.72 -3.74 24.20
CA SER A 681 33.96 -3.33 25.58
C SER A 681 35.33 -3.81 26.06
N GLY A 682 35.95 -3.08 26.99
CA GLY A 682 37.13 -3.58 27.69
C GLY A 682 36.73 -4.66 28.71
N GLY A 683 37.61 -5.62 28.93
CA GLY A 683 37.43 -6.64 29.96
C GLY A 683 37.56 -6.06 31.36
N GLY A 684 36.85 -6.63 32.33
CA GLY A 684 37.00 -6.29 33.75
C GLY A 684 38.28 -6.90 34.33
N GLY A 685 38.92 -6.22 35.26
CA GLY A 685 40.16 -6.69 35.92
C GLY A 685 40.44 -5.89 37.20
N ALA A 686 41.65 -6.01 37.75
CA ALA A 686 42.10 -5.04 38.78
C ALA A 686 42.16 -3.63 38.18
N ASN A 687 42.76 -3.52 37.00
CA ASN A 687 42.61 -2.39 36.11
C ASN A 687 41.79 -2.85 34.89
N PRO A 688 40.60 -2.30 34.64
CA PRO A 688 39.82 -2.62 33.46
C PRO A 688 40.55 -2.23 32.16
N GLY A 689 40.33 -3.00 31.10
CA GLY A 689 40.76 -2.61 29.76
C GLY A 689 39.92 -1.46 29.23
N ARG A 690 40.46 -0.67 28.30
CA ARG A 690 39.70 0.35 27.59
C ARG A 690 38.88 -0.29 26.46
N GLY A 691 37.70 0.26 26.20
CA GLY A 691 36.92 -0.10 25.01
C GLY A 691 37.65 0.26 23.72
N GLY A 692 37.33 -0.46 22.65
CA GLY A 692 37.81 -0.14 21.30
C GLY A 692 37.11 1.09 20.73
N SER A 693 37.66 1.63 19.65
CA SER A 693 37.10 2.76 18.91
C SER A 693 36.71 2.35 17.47
N PRO A 694 36.06 3.25 16.71
CA PRO A 694 35.76 3.04 15.29
C PRO A 694 36.97 2.82 14.39
N THR A 695 38.20 2.99 14.87
CA THR A 695 39.41 2.85 14.06
C THR A 695 40.61 2.24 14.79
N GLY A 696 40.50 1.94 16.09
CA GLY A 696 41.61 1.45 16.89
C GLY A 696 41.18 0.51 18.01
N GLY A 697 42.04 -0.46 18.32
CA GLY A 697 41.86 -1.32 19.48
C GLY A 697 42.06 -0.54 20.79
N GLY A 698 41.26 -0.86 21.80
CA GLY A 698 41.43 -0.33 23.14
C GLY A 698 42.67 -0.90 23.81
N ASN A 699 43.34 -0.11 24.65
CA ASN A 699 44.48 -0.58 25.43
C ASN A 699 44.03 -1.55 26.53
N GLY A 700 44.84 -2.56 26.80
CA GLY A 700 44.67 -3.43 27.96
C GLY A 700 44.89 -2.70 29.29
N GLY A 701 44.30 -3.22 30.36
CA GLY A 701 44.49 -2.74 31.72
C GLY A 701 45.82 -3.20 32.29
N ASN A 702 46.50 -2.32 33.02
CA ASN A 702 47.81 -2.61 33.62
C ASN A 702 47.73 -3.76 34.64
N ALA A 703 48.85 -4.48 34.78
CA ALA A 703 49.05 -5.45 35.86
C ALA A 703 48.91 -4.79 37.24
N SER A 704 48.45 -5.54 38.24
CA SER A 704 48.49 -5.13 39.65
C SER A 704 49.25 -6.17 40.46
N GLY A 705 50.29 -5.74 41.19
CA GLY A 705 51.15 -6.65 41.94
C GLY A 705 51.79 -7.71 41.05
N GLU A 706 51.62 -8.97 41.43
CA GLU A 706 52.19 -10.15 40.76
C GLU A 706 51.35 -10.71 39.60
N ALA A 707 50.25 -10.05 39.26
CA ALA A 707 49.36 -10.46 38.19
C ALA A 707 49.87 -10.03 36.80
N GLY A 708 49.39 -10.69 35.75
CA GLY A 708 49.64 -10.27 34.37
C GLY A 708 48.79 -9.07 33.96
N GLY A 709 49.31 -8.23 33.06
CA GLY A 709 48.55 -7.14 32.45
C GLY A 709 47.62 -7.64 31.35
N GLY A 710 46.47 -7.01 31.17
CA GLY A 710 45.66 -7.18 29.97
C GLY A 710 46.37 -6.59 28.76
N ARG A 711 46.00 -7.04 27.56
CA ARG A 711 46.62 -6.55 26.31
C ARG A 711 45.62 -5.90 25.37
N SER A 712 46.14 -5.22 24.36
CA SER A 712 45.35 -4.38 23.47
C SER A 712 44.41 -5.20 22.61
N GLY A 713 43.24 -4.62 22.33
CA GLY A 713 42.36 -5.11 21.27
C GLY A 713 43.01 -4.92 19.90
N GLY A 714 42.54 -5.70 18.94
CA GLY A 714 42.95 -5.61 17.55
C GLY A 714 42.43 -4.34 16.90
N ASN A 715 43.27 -3.76 16.04
CA ASN A 715 42.88 -2.74 15.07
C ASN A 715 41.89 -3.31 14.02
N PRO A 716 41.30 -2.46 13.15
CA PRO A 716 40.47 -2.88 12.02
C PRO A 716 40.99 -4.13 11.29
N GLY A 717 40.26 -5.24 11.33
CA GLY A 717 40.64 -6.49 10.67
C GLY A 717 41.78 -7.28 11.33
N ASN A 718 42.24 -6.91 12.53
CA ASN A 718 43.34 -7.58 13.23
C ASN A 718 42.86 -8.34 14.48
N ALA A 719 43.59 -9.39 14.87
CA ALA A 719 43.35 -10.11 16.11
C ALA A 719 43.75 -9.25 17.31
N GLY A 720 43.16 -9.53 18.48
CA GLY A 720 43.63 -8.96 19.73
C GLY A 720 44.93 -9.62 20.20
N ASP A 721 45.64 -8.93 21.09
CA ASP A 721 46.88 -9.45 21.66
C ASP A 721 46.60 -10.41 22.83
N ARG A 722 47.44 -11.43 23.01
CA ARG A 722 47.35 -12.39 24.12
C ARG A 722 47.75 -11.74 25.45
N GLY A 723 46.92 -11.85 26.47
CA GLY A 723 47.14 -11.29 27.82
C GLY A 723 48.50 -11.67 28.42
N GLY A 724 49.02 -10.82 29.30
CA GLY A 724 50.28 -11.07 30.03
C GLY A 724 50.15 -12.24 31.01
N THR A 725 51.22 -13.03 31.13
CA THR A 725 51.38 -14.03 32.19
C THR A 725 51.71 -13.32 33.52
N GLY A 726 51.19 -13.85 34.62
CA GLY A 726 51.57 -13.40 35.97
C GLY A 726 52.85 -14.10 36.43
N THR A 727 53.27 -13.87 37.67
CA THR A 727 54.42 -14.58 38.27
C THR A 727 54.11 -16.05 38.59
N ASN A 728 52.83 -16.43 38.63
CA ASN A 728 52.40 -17.80 38.84
C ASN A 728 52.62 -18.64 37.56
N PRO A 729 53.50 -19.66 37.58
CA PRO A 729 53.85 -20.44 36.38
C PRO A 729 52.70 -21.31 35.87
N ASN A 730 51.64 -21.51 36.67
CA ASN A 730 50.50 -22.34 36.32
C ASN A 730 49.33 -21.54 35.72
N THR A 731 49.43 -20.22 35.60
CA THR A 731 48.37 -19.37 35.04
C THR A 731 48.84 -18.61 33.81
N ASN A 732 48.03 -18.64 32.76
CA ASN A 732 48.34 -17.98 31.49
C ASN A 732 47.43 -16.76 31.28
N GLY A 733 47.94 -15.76 30.57
CA GLY A 733 47.08 -14.72 30.01
C GLY A 733 46.14 -15.31 28.96
N GLY A 734 44.92 -14.79 28.90
CA GLY A 734 43.92 -15.22 27.94
C GLY A 734 44.36 -14.95 26.51
N ASN A 735 43.91 -15.79 25.58
CA ASN A 735 44.18 -15.56 24.16
C ASN A 735 43.48 -14.28 23.68
N GLY A 736 44.10 -13.58 22.74
CA GLY A 736 43.41 -12.53 22.00
C GLY A 736 42.32 -13.12 21.13
N GLY A 737 41.23 -12.38 20.98
CA GLY A 737 40.14 -12.70 20.09
C GLY A 737 40.59 -12.67 18.63
N VAL A 738 39.98 -13.53 17.82
CA VAL A 738 40.23 -13.56 16.38
C VAL A 738 39.69 -12.29 15.70
N ALA A 739 40.35 -11.88 14.62
CA ALA A 739 39.83 -10.83 13.74
C ALA A 739 38.53 -11.27 13.07
N GLY A 740 37.58 -10.34 12.93
CA GLY A 740 36.42 -10.51 12.06
C GLY A 740 36.83 -10.57 10.58
N ALA A 741 36.01 -11.25 9.78
CA ALA A 741 36.22 -11.31 8.33
C ALA A 741 35.79 -9.99 7.66
N ALA A 742 36.58 -9.53 6.69
CA ALA A 742 36.15 -8.45 5.79
C ALA A 742 35.07 -8.98 4.84
N ILE A 743 35.29 -10.17 4.30
CA ILE A 743 34.32 -10.90 3.47
C ILE A 743 34.29 -12.35 3.92
N ASP A 744 33.11 -12.81 4.27
CA ASP A 744 32.77 -14.22 4.44
C ASP A 744 31.94 -14.66 3.23
N GLY A 745 32.49 -15.53 2.38
CA GLY A 745 32.00 -15.83 1.04
C GLY A 745 32.86 -15.25 -0.09
N ASN A 746 34.16 -15.13 0.11
CA ASN A 746 35.07 -14.49 -0.83
C ASN A 746 35.11 -15.18 -2.21
N SER A 747 34.90 -16.49 -2.28
CA SER A 747 34.80 -17.27 -3.51
C SER A 747 33.63 -16.84 -4.40
N TYR A 748 32.61 -16.19 -3.83
CA TYR A 748 31.48 -15.66 -4.57
C TYR A 748 31.69 -14.22 -5.07
N SER A 749 32.81 -13.59 -4.75
CA SER A 749 33.01 -12.16 -5.01
C SER A 749 33.95 -11.91 -6.19
N THR A 750 33.46 -11.17 -7.19
CA THR A 750 34.28 -10.58 -8.25
C THR A 750 34.56 -9.12 -7.88
N LYS A 751 35.83 -8.74 -7.71
CA LYS A 751 36.20 -7.42 -7.17
C LYS A 751 36.89 -6.55 -8.22
N THR A 752 36.55 -5.27 -8.24
CA THR A 752 37.23 -4.23 -9.04
C THR A 752 37.55 -3.03 -8.15
N GLY A 753 38.57 -2.25 -8.51
CA GLY A 753 39.00 -1.06 -7.75
C GLY A 753 40.12 -1.34 -6.72
N PRO A 754 40.45 -0.34 -5.86
CA PRO A 754 41.58 -0.41 -4.94
C PRO A 754 41.27 -1.31 -3.73
N THR A 755 41.96 -2.45 -3.65
CA THR A 755 41.77 -3.47 -2.59
C THR A 755 42.57 -3.21 -1.32
N ASN A 756 43.46 -2.21 -1.31
CA ASN A 756 44.22 -1.78 -0.12
C ASN A 756 43.33 -1.28 1.04
N THR A 757 42.05 -1.04 0.76
CA THR A 757 41.02 -0.63 1.71
C THR A 757 40.33 -1.81 2.40
N LEU A 758 40.62 -3.06 1.98
CA LEU A 758 40.14 -4.30 2.59
C LEU A 758 41.00 -4.67 3.79
N ARG A 759 40.41 -4.76 4.99
CA ARG A 759 41.14 -5.18 6.21
C ARG A 759 40.41 -6.29 6.94
N GLY A 760 41.11 -7.39 7.21
CA GLY A 760 40.56 -8.58 7.83
C GLY A 760 40.58 -9.78 6.91
N ARG A 761 40.19 -10.93 7.45
CA ARG A 761 40.26 -12.21 6.75
C ARG A 761 39.25 -12.24 5.60
N LEU A 762 39.62 -12.92 4.51
CA LEU A 762 38.73 -13.31 3.43
C LEU A 762 38.51 -14.82 3.55
N ILE A 763 37.28 -15.23 3.86
CA ILE A 763 36.92 -16.63 4.16
C ILE A 763 35.73 -17.08 3.30
N ASN A 764 35.34 -18.35 3.41
CA ASN A 764 34.20 -18.96 2.71
C ASN A 764 33.32 -19.76 3.66
#